data_AF-A0A1L8MI04-F1
#
_entry.id   AF-A0A1L8MI04-F1
#
_cell.length_a   1.000
_cell.length_b   1.000
_cell.length_c   1.000
_cell.angle_alpha   90.00
_cell.angle_beta   90.00
_cell.angle_gamma   90.00
#
_symmetry.space_group_name_H-M   'P 1'
#
loop_
_entity.id
_entity.type
_entity.pdbx_description
1 polymer ?
#
loop_
_entity_poly.entity_id
_entity_poly.type
_entity_poly.pdbx_seq_one_letter_code
_entity_poly.pdbx_strand_id
1 'polypeptide(L)'
;MFWKSLAFEWRYYLRQPSFTVTTLVFFLLPFLATTTDNVRIGGGGNVLYNGSYAVTQTMLIMGVFALFLLVNFIAGTATRNHTTKMSELIYTRPVNPMQYQLGRFLGATLVTLTVFAAVPLGILLGSLMPWVDPERIGPTELSYYLTPFFYIIVPGFLSLGMVFFALAQRVKSMMAAYLTALGVFIVYVVGGVLTSEPEYREIAALLDPFGLRTFAEISRYWTVFDKNVTAITLDGVLLQNRIIWLGIGSIILLTFGSIFSFKWQHGSRKVKASKASKVPAPENNRINYKASGDHQWHKFVTNLGFEMRQVLFSPAMIVLVLFSVFNLTSLYAVAYGGLYGTDSWPLTQNMTKAIVDNFGLTMMIVVIYYSGEIVWRERGSGMGDIIESTPVFNAVFWVSKLLSMWAVLAVLYAIGMLFTIFFQITKGYTNLELGLYFSDLFYVALLPWMWVTVLAFFIQVLSPNKYMGMLITSAYLISTLVLSQLGVEHNMWTFGNAPRVLYSDLNGYGWFLTGFNWYMLYWGALSLVLSVIGYGLWQRGPESKLKDRLRLLGYQMGNTGKGLLAAGILVFLATGGYIHYNTKVLNEFVGRDEGLDLRAEYERQYVQYENANIPVVIKANALVDIFPSERRIEATAEVTIKNKRETAINRVLVSIPSNTPTWQVDIPGAKITQVIDDFDSAWLEFDEPMMPGDEVAGSVSVVREHNGFRDRGFDLMVAENGTFINNYELFPIFGFRSDLLISDRHERRKRDLPERPRAHKLEDTSKYNQSFFGPGVDFIDFETTISTSEDQIAIAPGYLQKEWTDNGRRYFHYKMDSPMVAFYSFLSARHDVKRDEHKGVNIEVYHDPKHAWNVDLMVQSVKDSLDYFESQFGPYQHKQMRIIEFPGYRSFAQSFANTVPYSEVIGFTADLRDPEDIDYVYYVTAHEVAHQWWGHQLGAADVQGSAILSESLSQYSAIMVLKKRYGETQIRKFLKYELDRYLRGRSGELLEEMPFMRSENQQYIHYRKGSVVMMSILDRLGEERVNTALKQLMSEFRFKSDPYPTTLDLQRVLNAQASPDEQAFIADIFEQITLYDLKMDAVEVTPSEDGYEVTLTISGAKYAADGQGLETEQALDEWVDVALFTSDPAKLTDAEQVLYNAKHKVKSGETVITITVDEMPLYAGVDPFVKLIDRDSGDNIKRL
;
A
#
# COMPACT_ATOMS: atom_id res chain seq x y z
N MET A 1 12.12 -27.69 -44.55
CA MET A 1 12.87 -26.53 -43.99
C MET A 1 12.37 -26.10 -42.61
N PHE A 2 11.06 -26.17 -42.38
CA PHE A 2 10.39 -25.78 -41.13
C PHE A 2 11.09 -26.28 -39.85
N TRP A 3 11.18 -27.59 -39.64
CA TRP A 3 11.80 -28.18 -38.44
C TRP A 3 13.27 -27.79 -38.24
N LYS A 4 14.03 -27.65 -39.34
CA LYS A 4 15.43 -27.20 -39.27
C LYS A 4 15.54 -25.75 -38.81
N SER A 5 14.63 -24.89 -39.26
CA SER A 5 14.60 -23.47 -38.86
C SER A 5 14.17 -23.32 -37.41
N LEU A 6 13.16 -24.09 -36.98
CA LEU A 6 12.70 -24.17 -35.60
C LEU A 6 13.82 -24.62 -34.66
N ALA A 7 14.46 -25.75 -34.97
CA ALA A 7 15.56 -26.28 -34.17
C ALA A 7 16.78 -25.33 -34.15
N PHE A 8 17.00 -24.57 -35.22
CA PHE A 8 18.05 -23.55 -35.27
C PHE A 8 17.77 -22.41 -34.27
N GLU A 9 16.57 -21.83 -34.27
CA GLU A 9 16.23 -20.75 -33.34
C GLU A 9 16.34 -21.21 -31.88
N TRP A 10 15.82 -22.41 -31.61
CA TRP A 10 15.90 -23.02 -30.28
C TRP A 10 17.34 -23.17 -29.80
N ARG A 11 18.22 -23.79 -30.59
CA ARG A 11 19.65 -23.95 -30.26
C ARG A 11 20.39 -22.62 -30.17
N TYR A 12 19.98 -21.63 -30.97
CA TYR A 12 20.59 -20.32 -30.97
C TYR A 12 20.36 -19.61 -29.64
N TYR A 13 19.10 -19.49 -29.20
CA TYR A 13 18.78 -18.78 -27.96
C TYR A 13 19.22 -19.50 -26.69
N LEU A 14 19.15 -20.84 -26.63
CA LEU A 14 19.66 -21.59 -25.47
C LEU A 14 21.14 -21.37 -25.17
N ARG A 15 21.91 -20.93 -26.16
CA ARG A 15 23.35 -20.60 -26.01
C ARG A 15 23.58 -19.13 -25.71
N GLN A 16 22.54 -18.30 -25.75
CA GLN A 16 22.66 -16.89 -25.42
C GLN A 16 22.55 -16.67 -23.91
N PRO A 17 23.38 -15.79 -23.33
CA PRO A 17 23.24 -15.38 -21.94
C PRO A 17 21.84 -14.82 -21.62
N SER A 18 21.21 -14.14 -22.58
CA SER A 18 19.86 -13.58 -22.42
C SER A 18 18.84 -14.62 -21.99
N PHE A 19 18.88 -15.84 -22.54
CA PHE A 19 18.01 -16.95 -22.13
C PHE A 19 18.19 -17.29 -20.66
N THR A 20 19.44 -17.47 -20.20
CA THR A 20 19.73 -17.80 -18.81
C THR A 20 19.28 -16.71 -17.84
N VAL A 21 19.59 -15.44 -18.14
CA VAL A 21 19.20 -14.31 -17.28
C VAL A 21 17.68 -14.19 -17.18
N THR A 22 16.96 -14.24 -18.31
CA THR A 22 15.51 -14.11 -18.29
C THR A 22 14.83 -15.30 -17.60
N THR A 23 15.30 -16.53 -17.80
CA THR A 23 14.77 -17.71 -17.11
C THR A 23 14.98 -17.59 -15.60
N LEU A 24 16.16 -17.13 -15.17
CA LEU A 24 16.43 -16.95 -13.73
C LEU A 24 15.51 -15.90 -13.11
N VAL A 25 15.29 -14.76 -13.77
CA VAL A 25 14.39 -13.70 -13.25
C VAL A 25 12.94 -14.18 -13.18
N PHE A 26 12.44 -14.82 -14.24
CA PHE A 26 11.08 -15.36 -14.29
C PHE A 26 10.88 -16.59 -13.40
N PHE A 27 11.96 -17.23 -12.93
CA PHE A 27 11.93 -18.26 -11.90
C PHE A 27 11.95 -17.66 -10.48
N LEU A 28 12.92 -16.78 -10.21
CA LEU A 28 13.18 -16.26 -8.87
C LEU A 28 12.05 -15.38 -8.37
N LEU A 29 11.45 -14.53 -9.20
CA LEU A 29 10.38 -13.63 -8.73
C LEU A 29 9.14 -14.41 -8.23
N PRO A 30 8.58 -15.38 -8.98
CA PRO A 30 7.47 -16.19 -8.48
C PRO A 30 7.88 -17.14 -7.35
N PHE A 31 9.09 -17.72 -7.40
CA PHE A 31 9.61 -18.55 -6.31
C PHE A 31 9.68 -17.76 -5.00
N LEU A 32 10.23 -16.55 -5.05
CA LEU A 32 10.24 -15.64 -3.90
C LEU A 32 8.80 -15.28 -3.52
N ALA A 33 7.93 -14.95 -4.48
CA ALA A 33 6.54 -14.62 -4.16
C ALA A 33 5.77 -15.71 -3.38
N THR A 34 6.13 -16.97 -3.59
CA THR A 34 5.56 -18.12 -2.86
C THR A 34 6.27 -18.43 -1.55
N THR A 35 7.54 -18.03 -1.41
CA THR A 35 8.39 -18.38 -0.25
C THR A 35 8.58 -17.26 0.75
N THR A 36 8.25 -16.02 0.39
CA THR A 36 8.47 -14.84 1.21
C THR A 36 7.29 -13.88 1.13
N ASP A 37 6.85 -13.37 2.29
CA ASP A 37 5.80 -12.35 2.34
C ASP A 37 6.24 -10.96 1.86
N ASN A 38 7.54 -10.72 1.65
CA ASN A 38 8.07 -9.43 1.17
C ASN A 38 7.87 -9.26 -0.33
N VAL A 39 7.84 -10.36 -1.07
CA VAL A 39 7.53 -10.37 -2.49
C VAL A 39 6.10 -10.89 -2.60
N ARG A 40 5.14 -10.05 -2.95
CA ARG A 40 3.76 -10.50 -3.16
C ARG A 40 3.40 -10.32 -4.62
N ILE A 41 3.08 -11.42 -5.28
CA ILE A 41 2.62 -11.45 -6.66
C ILE A 41 1.42 -12.38 -6.68
N GLY A 42 0.22 -11.82 -6.89
CA GLY A 42 -1.04 -12.58 -6.90
C GLY A 42 -1.48 -13.12 -5.52
N GLY A 43 -2.78 -13.24 -5.30
CA GLY A 43 -3.37 -13.77 -4.05
C GLY A 43 -3.10 -12.93 -2.79
N GLY A 44 -3.93 -13.11 -1.76
CA GLY A 44 -3.84 -12.42 -0.47
C GLY A 44 -4.86 -12.98 0.52
N GLY A 45 -4.73 -12.68 1.81
CA GLY A 45 -5.60 -13.27 2.84
C GLY A 45 -5.53 -14.79 2.85
N ASN A 46 -6.63 -15.49 3.11
CA ASN A 46 -6.76 -16.97 3.13
C ASN A 46 -6.68 -17.68 1.76
N VAL A 47 -6.30 -16.98 0.69
CA VAL A 47 -5.96 -17.66 -0.56
C VAL A 47 -4.58 -18.33 -0.41
N LEU A 48 -4.54 -19.64 -0.60
CA LEU A 48 -3.34 -20.49 -0.52
C LEU A 48 -2.36 -20.13 -1.64
N TYR A 49 -1.05 -20.13 -1.36
CA TYR A 49 -0.04 -19.73 -2.35
C TYR A 49 0.03 -20.68 -3.56
N ASN A 50 -0.33 -21.95 -3.36
CA ASN A 50 -0.48 -22.94 -4.42
C ASN A 50 -1.94 -23.20 -4.82
N GLY A 51 -2.89 -22.38 -4.35
CA GLY A 51 -4.29 -22.44 -4.75
C GLY A 51 -4.47 -22.02 -6.21
N SER A 52 -5.51 -22.53 -6.85
CA SER A 52 -5.81 -22.31 -8.28
C SER A 52 -5.80 -20.82 -8.68
N TYR A 53 -6.43 -19.97 -7.86
CA TYR A 53 -6.51 -18.54 -8.10
C TYR A 53 -5.15 -17.84 -8.01
N ALA A 54 -4.39 -18.09 -6.93
CA ALA A 54 -3.09 -17.47 -6.73
C ALA A 54 -2.11 -17.85 -7.85
N VAL A 55 -2.01 -19.14 -8.18
CA VAL A 55 -1.14 -19.64 -9.26
C VAL A 55 -1.49 -18.96 -10.58
N THR A 56 -2.77 -18.92 -10.94
CA THR A 56 -3.23 -18.28 -12.18
C THR A 56 -2.91 -16.79 -12.18
N GLN A 57 -3.29 -16.06 -11.12
CA GLN A 57 -3.08 -14.62 -11.05
C GLN A 57 -1.60 -14.26 -11.18
N THR A 58 -0.72 -15.00 -10.51
CA THR A 58 0.74 -14.83 -10.62
C THR A 58 1.22 -15.06 -12.03
N MET A 59 0.75 -16.12 -12.70
CA MET A 59 1.09 -16.38 -14.10
C MET A 59 0.59 -15.28 -15.04
N LEU A 60 -0.60 -14.72 -14.82
CA LEU A 60 -1.13 -13.65 -15.67
C LEU A 60 -0.37 -12.34 -15.47
N ILE A 61 -0.04 -11.98 -14.23
CA ILE A 61 0.78 -10.80 -13.92
C ILE A 61 2.17 -10.94 -14.56
N MET A 62 2.83 -12.08 -14.38
CA MET A 62 4.11 -12.36 -15.02
C MET A 62 3.99 -12.39 -16.56
N GLY A 63 2.83 -12.80 -17.08
CA GLY A 63 2.50 -12.79 -18.51
C GLY A 63 2.53 -11.39 -19.13
N VAL A 64 2.15 -10.35 -18.39
CA VAL A 64 2.30 -8.95 -18.84
C VAL A 64 3.78 -8.59 -18.96
N PHE A 65 4.61 -8.94 -17.98
CA PHE A 65 6.06 -8.73 -18.05
C PHE A 65 6.71 -9.57 -19.16
N ALA A 66 6.11 -10.69 -19.56
CA ALA A 66 6.60 -11.50 -20.66
C ALA A 66 6.50 -10.83 -22.04
N LEU A 67 5.84 -9.66 -22.16
CA LEU A 67 5.97 -8.80 -23.35
C LEU A 67 7.44 -8.52 -23.70
N PHE A 68 8.30 -8.34 -22.69
CA PHE A 68 9.74 -8.17 -22.91
C PHE A 68 10.37 -9.42 -23.53
N LEU A 69 9.93 -10.62 -23.14
CA LEU A 69 10.39 -11.89 -23.73
C LEU A 69 9.93 -12.02 -25.19
N LEU A 70 8.66 -11.68 -25.48
CA LEU A 70 8.11 -11.69 -26.83
C LEU A 70 8.88 -10.73 -27.75
N VAL A 71 9.18 -9.52 -27.29
CA VAL A 71 10.00 -8.57 -28.07
C VAL A 71 11.43 -9.09 -28.24
N ASN A 72 12.07 -9.59 -27.17
CA ASN A 72 13.45 -10.04 -27.21
C ASN A 72 13.65 -11.24 -28.15
N PHE A 73 12.83 -12.29 -28.01
CA PHE A 73 13.01 -13.54 -28.75
C PHE A 73 12.27 -13.53 -30.09
N ILE A 74 11.00 -13.10 -30.13
CA ILE A 74 10.18 -13.20 -31.35
C ILE A 74 10.50 -12.05 -32.31
N ALA A 75 10.40 -10.80 -31.87
CA ALA A 75 10.75 -9.66 -32.73
C ALA A 75 12.25 -9.61 -33.04
N GLY A 76 13.10 -10.00 -32.09
CA GLY A 76 14.54 -10.21 -32.33
C GLY A 76 14.78 -11.21 -33.47
N THR A 77 14.07 -12.34 -33.48
CA THR A 77 14.14 -13.32 -34.57
C THR A 77 13.68 -12.72 -35.90
N ALA A 78 12.53 -12.03 -35.93
CA ALA A 78 12.00 -11.42 -37.16
C ALA A 78 13.01 -10.44 -37.79
N THR A 79 13.67 -9.60 -36.97
CA THR A 79 14.60 -8.57 -37.47
C THR A 79 16.03 -9.06 -37.67
N ARG A 80 16.45 -10.17 -37.05
CA ARG A 80 17.86 -10.62 -37.02
C ARG A 80 18.55 -10.63 -38.37
N ASN A 81 17.91 -11.19 -39.40
CA ASN A 81 18.52 -11.26 -40.73
C ASN A 81 18.81 -9.87 -41.32
N HIS A 82 17.96 -8.88 -41.02
CA HIS A 82 18.16 -7.51 -41.47
C HIS A 82 19.25 -6.82 -40.66
N THR A 83 19.22 -6.96 -39.33
CA THR A 83 20.20 -6.32 -38.44
C THR A 83 21.61 -6.88 -38.62
N THR A 84 21.74 -8.18 -38.92
CA THR A 84 23.03 -8.83 -39.20
C THR A 84 23.40 -8.83 -40.68
N LYS A 85 22.67 -8.10 -41.54
CA LYS A 85 22.90 -8.03 -43.01
C LYS A 85 22.91 -9.40 -43.73
N MET A 86 22.24 -10.41 -43.17
CA MET A 86 22.14 -11.76 -43.74
C MET A 86 20.94 -11.94 -44.68
N SER A 87 20.02 -10.96 -44.73
CA SER A 87 18.81 -11.01 -45.57
C SER A 87 19.12 -11.36 -47.03
N GLU A 88 20.16 -10.78 -47.61
CA GLU A 88 20.48 -10.96 -49.03
C GLU A 88 20.91 -12.40 -49.36
N LEU A 89 21.70 -13.01 -48.48
CA LEU A 89 22.18 -14.39 -48.62
C LEU A 89 21.07 -15.43 -48.41
N ILE A 90 20.05 -15.09 -47.64
CA ILE A 90 18.96 -16.00 -47.30
C ILE A 90 17.86 -15.92 -48.36
N TYR A 91 17.50 -14.72 -48.82
CA TYR A 91 16.43 -14.52 -49.80
C TYR A 91 16.78 -14.99 -51.21
N THR A 92 18.06 -15.21 -51.50
CA THR A 92 18.57 -15.75 -52.77
C THR A 92 18.64 -17.28 -52.80
N ARG A 93 18.41 -17.97 -51.66
CA ARG A 93 18.37 -19.43 -51.60
C ARG A 93 16.99 -19.97 -52.01
N PRO A 94 16.89 -21.19 -52.59
CA PRO A 94 15.63 -21.82 -52.97
C PRO A 94 14.90 -22.39 -51.74
N VAL A 95 14.50 -21.51 -50.82
CA VAL A 95 13.83 -21.87 -49.58
C VAL A 95 12.36 -21.47 -49.66
N ASN A 96 11.45 -22.36 -49.27
CA ASN A 96 10.03 -22.02 -49.16
C ASN A 96 9.84 -20.94 -48.06
N PRO A 97 9.29 -19.76 -48.38
CA PRO A 97 9.15 -18.65 -47.43
C PRO A 97 8.27 -18.98 -46.23
N MET A 98 7.16 -19.68 -46.46
CA MET A 98 6.19 -20.05 -45.41
C MET A 98 6.83 -21.01 -44.40
N GLN A 99 7.47 -22.08 -44.89
CA GLN A 99 8.17 -23.03 -44.02
C GLN A 99 9.30 -22.36 -43.24
N TYR A 100 10.02 -21.42 -43.87
CA TYR A 100 11.13 -20.72 -43.23
C TYR A 100 10.64 -19.78 -42.13
N GLN A 101 9.68 -18.88 -42.44
CA GLN A 101 9.19 -17.88 -41.50
C GLN A 101 8.40 -18.51 -40.35
N LEU A 102 7.50 -19.46 -40.63
CA LEU A 102 6.77 -20.16 -39.56
C LEU A 102 7.70 -20.98 -38.67
N GLY A 103 8.71 -21.63 -39.25
CA GLY A 103 9.69 -22.38 -38.46
C GLY A 103 10.46 -21.48 -37.50
N ARG A 104 10.83 -20.26 -37.93
CA ARG A 104 11.51 -19.28 -37.08
C ARG A 104 10.59 -18.69 -36.02
N PHE A 105 9.36 -18.32 -36.40
CA PHE A 105 8.36 -17.79 -35.48
C PHE A 105 8.03 -18.79 -34.37
N LEU A 106 7.68 -20.02 -34.72
CA LEU A 106 7.35 -21.06 -33.74
C LEU A 106 8.57 -21.47 -32.91
N GLY A 107 9.77 -21.49 -33.51
CA GLY A 107 11.01 -21.71 -32.75
C GLY A 107 11.25 -20.65 -31.68
N ALA A 108 11.08 -19.36 -32.01
CA ALA A 108 11.21 -18.28 -31.04
C ALA A 108 10.08 -18.26 -30.00
N THR A 109 8.86 -18.63 -30.40
CA THR A 109 7.72 -18.73 -29.49
C THR A 109 7.91 -19.86 -28.48
N LEU A 110 8.39 -21.03 -28.93
CA LEU A 110 8.73 -22.13 -28.04
C LEU A 110 9.80 -21.72 -27.02
N VAL A 111 10.86 -21.02 -27.45
CA VAL A 111 11.88 -20.51 -26.51
C VAL A 111 11.23 -19.61 -25.45
N THR A 112 10.33 -18.72 -25.88
CA THR A 112 9.61 -17.82 -24.96
C THR A 112 8.76 -18.58 -23.96
N LEU A 113 7.98 -19.56 -24.40
CA LEU A 113 7.19 -20.44 -23.54
C LEU A 113 8.06 -21.24 -22.56
N THR A 114 9.27 -21.59 -22.97
CA THR A 114 10.22 -22.35 -22.12
C THR A 114 10.80 -21.50 -21.02
N VAL A 115 11.17 -20.26 -21.33
CA VAL A 115 11.56 -19.27 -20.31
C VAL A 115 10.38 -19.05 -19.35
N PHE A 116 9.16 -18.92 -19.88
CA PHE A 116 7.99 -18.64 -19.08
C PHE A 116 7.52 -19.84 -18.24
N ALA A 117 7.78 -21.08 -18.66
CA ALA A 117 7.53 -22.27 -17.85
C ALA A 117 8.30 -22.27 -16.52
N ALA A 118 9.33 -21.42 -16.39
CA ALA A 118 10.00 -21.17 -15.12
C ALA A 118 9.10 -20.50 -14.07
N VAL A 119 8.03 -19.79 -14.48
CA VAL A 119 7.06 -19.14 -13.56
C VAL A 119 6.27 -20.18 -12.76
N PRO A 120 5.45 -21.06 -13.37
CA PRO A 120 4.73 -22.07 -12.62
C PRO A 120 5.67 -23.05 -11.90
N LEU A 121 6.87 -23.30 -12.45
CA LEU A 121 7.89 -24.08 -11.75
C LEU A 121 8.42 -23.39 -10.50
N GLY A 122 8.63 -22.07 -10.54
CA GLY A 122 9.04 -21.26 -9.40
C GLY A 122 8.00 -21.31 -8.28
N ILE A 123 6.71 -21.19 -8.64
CA ILE A 123 5.61 -21.32 -7.67
C ILE A 123 5.57 -22.72 -7.07
N LEU A 124 5.61 -23.77 -7.90
CA LEU A 124 5.58 -25.15 -7.45
C LEU A 124 6.76 -25.50 -6.53
N LEU A 125 7.98 -25.10 -6.90
CA LEU A 125 9.15 -25.36 -6.05
C LEU A 125 9.10 -24.50 -4.79
N GLY A 126 8.59 -23.27 -4.88
CA GLY A 126 8.38 -22.41 -3.73
C GLY A 126 7.42 -23.02 -2.71
N SER A 127 6.29 -23.59 -3.17
CA SER A 127 5.30 -24.23 -2.29
C SER A 127 5.81 -25.50 -1.60
N LEU A 128 6.93 -26.06 -2.08
CA LEU A 128 7.56 -27.24 -1.48
C LEU A 128 8.70 -26.87 -0.51
N MET A 129 9.00 -25.58 -0.32
CA MET A 129 10.08 -25.18 0.55
C MET A 129 9.68 -25.35 2.03
N PRO A 130 10.55 -25.95 2.86
CA PRO A 130 10.19 -26.37 4.22
C PRO A 130 10.00 -25.22 5.21
N TRP A 131 10.38 -23.99 4.84
CA TRP A 131 10.22 -22.79 5.65
C TRP A 131 8.94 -22.00 5.33
N VAL A 132 8.14 -22.46 4.36
CA VAL A 132 6.85 -21.86 4.05
C VAL A 132 5.80 -22.45 4.99
N ASP A 133 4.94 -21.59 5.55
CA ASP A 133 3.89 -22.00 6.46
C ASP A 133 2.97 -23.05 5.82
N PRO A 134 2.88 -24.28 6.38
CA PRO A 134 2.03 -25.33 5.83
C PRO A 134 0.55 -24.95 5.74
N GLU A 135 0.05 -24.04 6.60
CA GLU A 135 -1.34 -23.58 6.53
C GLU A 135 -1.61 -22.67 5.32
N ARG A 136 -0.56 -22.12 4.71
CA ARG A 136 -0.66 -21.28 3.50
C ARG A 136 -0.56 -22.11 2.23
N ILE A 137 -0.41 -23.43 2.35
CA ILE A 137 -0.16 -24.37 1.26
C ILE A 137 -1.21 -25.49 1.31
N GLY A 138 -2.04 -25.59 0.28
CA GLY A 138 -2.99 -26.67 0.11
C GLY A 138 -2.37 -27.93 -0.52
N PRO A 139 -3.19 -28.94 -0.85
CA PRO A 139 -2.76 -30.07 -1.66
C PRO A 139 -2.15 -29.61 -2.99
N THR A 140 -1.01 -30.20 -3.36
CA THR A 140 -0.35 -29.88 -4.63
C THR A 140 -1.08 -30.54 -5.80
N GLU A 141 -1.97 -29.79 -6.43
CA GLU A 141 -2.68 -30.20 -7.64
C GLU A 141 -2.01 -29.64 -8.91
N LEU A 142 -1.45 -30.52 -9.75
CA LEU A 142 -0.75 -30.10 -10.97
C LEU A 142 -1.68 -29.40 -11.98
N SER A 143 -2.98 -29.66 -11.92
CA SER A 143 -3.98 -29.03 -12.78
C SER A 143 -3.98 -27.51 -12.60
N TYR A 144 -3.76 -26.99 -11.39
CA TYR A 144 -3.73 -25.55 -11.08
C TYR A 144 -2.59 -24.81 -11.79
N TYR A 145 -1.52 -25.51 -12.16
CA TYR A 145 -0.37 -24.95 -12.87
C TYR A 145 -0.52 -25.12 -14.39
N LEU A 146 -0.95 -26.31 -14.82
CA LEU A 146 -1.00 -26.67 -16.23
C LEU A 146 -2.17 -26.01 -16.96
N THR A 147 -3.35 -25.91 -16.32
CA THR A 147 -4.53 -25.31 -16.95
C THR A 147 -4.32 -23.84 -17.31
N PRO A 148 -3.90 -22.91 -16.42
CA PRO A 148 -3.64 -21.53 -16.83
C PRO A 148 -2.49 -21.42 -17.84
N PHE A 149 -1.47 -22.30 -17.74
CA PHE A 149 -0.37 -22.32 -18.71
C PHE A 149 -0.87 -22.60 -20.14
N PHE A 150 -1.65 -23.67 -20.31
CA PHE A 150 -2.10 -24.10 -21.64
C PHE A 150 -3.34 -23.36 -22.13
N TYR A 151 -4.26 -22.97 -21.24
CA TYR A 151 -5.51 -22.31 -21.61
C TYR A 151 -5.35 -20.81 -21.81
N ILE A 152 -4.41 -20.17 -21.11
CA ILE A 152 -4.25 -18.71 -21.17
C ILE A 152 -2.90 -18.32 -21.75
N ILE A 153 -1.80 -18.76 -21.15
CA ILE A 153 -0.46 -18.29 -21.51
C ILE A 153 -0.06 -18.71 -22.93
N VAL A 154 -0.23 -20.00 -23.28
CA VAL A 154 0.14 -20.51 -24.61
C VAL A 154 -0.64 -19.78 -25.73
N PRO A 155 -1.98 -19.67 -25.69
CA PRO A 155 -2.74 -18.88 -26.67
C PRO A 155 -2.39 -17.39 -26.68
N GLY A 156 -2.19 -16.79 -25.50
CA GLY A 156 -1.80 -15.39 -25.34
C GLY A 156 -0.44 -15.09 -26.00
N PHE A 157 0.56 -15.94 -25.78
CA PHE A 157 1.89 -15.74 -26.36
C PHE A 157 1.91 -16.05 -27.86
N LEU A 158 1.11 -16.99 -28.33
CA LEU A 158 0.93 -17.21 -29.76
C LEU A 158 0.27 -16.00 -30.43
N SER A 159 -0.83 -15.49 -29.89
CA SER A 159 -1.54 -14.32 -30.44
C SER A 159 -0.66 -13.06 -30.48
N LEU A 160 -0.09 -12.67 -29.34
CA LEU A 160 0.80 -11.51 -29.25
C LEU A 160 2.10 -11.73 -30.02
N GLY A 161 2.66 -12.94 -29.98
CA GLY A 161 3.84 -13.31 -30.75
C GLY A 161 3.61 -13.14 -32.25
N MET A 162 2.44 -13.52 -32.76
CA MET A 162 2.07 -13.30 -34.16
C MET A 162 2.06 -11.81 -34.52
N VAL A 163 1.48 -10.96 -33.66
CA VAL A 163 1.48 -9.50 -33.83
C VAL A 163 2.91 -8.94 -33.86
N PHE A 164 3.72 -9.28 -32.86
CA PHE A 164 5.10 -8.80 -32.77
C PHE A 164 5.97 -9.27 -33.93
N PHE A 165 5.88 -10.55 -34.30
CA PHE A 165 6.63 -11.11 -35.43
C PHE A 165 6.24 -10.40 -36.73
N ALA A 166 4.93 -10.24 -36.98
CA ALA A 166 4.43 -9.64 -38.20
C ALA A 166 4.89 -8.21 -38.38
N LEU A 167 4.74 -7.40 -37.32
CA LEU A 167 5.12 -6.00 -37.36
C LEU A 167 6.64 -5.81 -37.43
N ALA A 168 7.40 -6.57 -36.64
CA ALA A 168 8.85 -6.52 -36.66
C ALA A 168 9.41 -6.90 -38.04
N GLN A 169 8.81 -7.90 -38.70
CA GLN A 169 9.16 -8.30 -40.06
C GLN A 169 8.80 -7.22 -41.10
N ARG A 170 7.66 -6.53 -40.92
CA ARG A 170 7.17 -5.49 -41.83
C ARG A 170 7.99 -4.20 -41.76
N VAL A 171 8.27 -3.72 -40.54
CA VAL A 171 8.97 -2.46 -40.28
C VAL A 171 10.49 -2.64 -40.26
N LYS A 172 10.97 -3.87 -40.02
CA LYS A 172 12.40 -4.22 -39.94
C LYS A 172 13.15 -3.41 -38.88
N SER A 173 12.47 -3.09 -37.77
CA SER A 173 12.98 -2.25 -36.69
C SER A 173 12.63 -2.85 -35.34
N MET A 174 13.65 -3.00 -34.48
CA MET A 174 13.44 -3.40 -33.08
C MET A 174 12.69 -2.32 -32.28
N MET A 175 12.90 -1.03 -32.60
CA MET A 175 12.15 0.07 -31.98
C MET A 175 10.64 -0.09 -32.19
N ALA A 176 10.22 -0.48 -33.39
CA ALA A 176 8.80 -0.66 -33.69
C ALA A 176 8.19 -1.78 -32.83
N ALA A 177 8.95 -2.84 -32.54
CA ALA A 177 8.50 -3.91 -31.65
C ALA A 177 8.32 -3.43 -30.21
N TYR A 178 9.27 -2.65 -29.67
CA TYR A 178 9.14 -2.08 -28.32
C TYR A 178 7.95 -1.10 -28.22
N LEU A 179 7.79 -0.21 -29.20
CA LEU A 179 6.64 0.71 -29.24
C LEU A 179 5.30 -0.02 -29.34
N THR A 180 5.29 -1.18 -30.00
CA THR A 180 4.08 -2.02 -30.08
C THR A 180 3.76 -2.68 -28.76
N ALA A 181 4.77 -3.16 -28.02
CA ALA A 181 4.55 -3.75 -26.72
C ALA A 181 3.97 -2.72 -25.74
N LEU A 182 4.54 -1.52 -25.76
CA LEU A 182 3.99 -0.39 -25.02
C LEU A 182 2.58 -0.02 -25.50
N GLY A 183 2.34 0.04 -26.80
CA GLY A 183 1.02 0.35 -27.36
C GLY A 183 -0.04 -0.66 -26.95
N VAL A 184 0.26 -1.96 -26.99
CA VAL A 184 -0.63 -3.04 -26.52
C VAL A 184 -0.92 -2.88 -25.02
N PHE A 185 0.10 -2.57 -24.22
CA PHE A 185 -0.08 -2.33 -22.78
C PHE A 185 -0.95 -1.09 -22.52
N ILE A 186 -0.72 0.02 -23.21
CA ILE A 186 -1.52 1.25 -23.10
C ILE A 186 -2.98 0.98 -23.50
N VAL A 187 -3.20 0.32 -24.63
CA VAL A 187 -4.56 -0.03 -25.09
C VAL A 187 -5.25 -0.94 -24.07
N TYR A 188 -4.54 -1.90 -23.49
CA TYR A 188 -5.08 -2.73 -22.41
C TYR A 188 -5.53 -1.85 -21.22
N VAL A 189 -4.64 -1.01 -20.67
CA VAL A 189 -4.96 -0.17 -19.50
C VAL A 189 -6.08 0.82 -19.80
N VAL A 190 -5.97 1.61 -20.87
CA VAL A 190 -6.98 2.61 -21.27
C VAL A 190 -8.32 1.94 -21.56
N GLY A 191 -8.29 0.81 -22.29
CA GLY A 191 -9.50 0.04 -22.56
C GLY A 191 -10.22 -0.37 -21.27
N GLY A 192 -9.51 -0.63 -20.19
CA GLY A 192 -10.13 -1.01 -18.91
C GLY A 192 -10.76 0.10 -18.15
N VAL A 193 -10.16 1.29 -18.21
CA VAL A 193 -10.76 2.48 -17.62
C VAL A 193 -12.05 2.80 -18.36
N LEU A 194 -12.03 2.73 -19.70
CA LEU A 194 -13.20 2.99 -20.55
C LEU A 194 -14.31 1.94 -20.39
N THR A 195 -13.98 0.70 -20.03
CA THR A 195 -14.94 -0.40 -19.82
C THR A 195 -15.04 -0.79 -18.34
N SER A 196 -14.82 0.17 -17.43
CA SER A 196 -14.82 -0.10 -15.99
C SER A 196 -16.22 -0.26 -15.41
N GLU A 197 -17.24 0.25 -16.12
CA GLU A 197 -18.63 0.13 -15.71
C GLU A 197 -19.11 -1.33 -15.80
N PRO A 198 -20.00 -1.77 -14.88
CA PRO A 198 -20.54 -3.13 -14.87
C PRO A 198 -21.07 -3.62 -16.22
N GLU A 199 -21.75 -2.75 -16.95
CA GLU A 199 -22.36 -3.07 -18.26
C GLU A 199 -21.33 -3.44 -19.34
N TYR A 200 -20.08 -2.97 -19.22
CA TYR A 200 -19.02 -3.25 -20.19
C TYR A 200 -18.06 -4.36 -19.74
N ARG A 201 -18.29 -5.03 -18.61
CA ARG A 201 -17.35 -6.02 -18.05
C ARG A 201 -17.07 -7.20 -18.97
N GLU A 202 -18.11 -7.79 -19.57
CA GLU A 202 -17.92 -8.90 -20.51
C GLU A 202 -17.12 -8.44 -21.74
N ILE A 203 -17.41 -7.25 -22.26
CA ILE A 203 -16.64 -6.64 -23.35
C ILE A 203 -15.19 -6.40 -22.91
N ALA A 204 -14.95 -5.90 -21.70
CA ALA A 204 -13.63 -5.70 -21.12
C ALA A 204 -12.86 -7.03 -21.03
N ALA A 205 -13.54 -8.09 -20.62
CA ALA A 205 -13.01 -9.45 -20.51
C ALA A 205 -12.69 -10.04 -21.89
N LEU A 206 -13.47 -9.75 -22.93
CA LEU A 206 -13.20 -10.19 -24.32
C LEU A 206 -12.08 -9.39 -24.99
N LEU A 207 -11.97 -8.10 -24.70
CA LEU A 207 -10.93 -7.21 -25.25
C LEU A 207 -9.59 -7.29 -24.51
N ASP A 208 -9.43 -8.23 -23.58
CA ASP A 208 -8.19 -8.40 -22.84
C ASP A 208 -7.20 -9.38 -23.53
N PRO A 209 -6.07 -8.89 -24.08
CA PRO A 209 -5.06 -9.76 -24.71
C PRO A 209 -4.27 -10.63 -23.74
N PHE A 210 -4.23 -10.28 -22.45
CA PHE A 210 -3.45 -10.99 -21.43
C PHE A 210 -4.29 -12.01 -20.67
N GLY A 211 -5.60 -11.78 -20.57
CA GLY A 211 -6.54 -12.63 -19.84
C GLY A 211 -6.68 -12.33 -18.35
N LEU A 212 -6.12 -11.22 -17.86
CA LEU A 212 -6.28 -10.72 -16.49
C LEU A 212 -7.73 -10.35 -16.14
N ARG A 213 -8.38 -9.53 -16.96
CA ARG A 213 -9.81 -9.17 -16.81
C ARG A 213 -10.72 -10.33 -17.12
N THR A 214 -10.36 -11.14 -18.11
CA THR A 214 -11.09 -12.38 -18.36
C THR A 214 -11.07 -13.27 -17.12
N PHE A 215 -9.90 -13.40 -16.48
CA PHE A 215 -9.77 -14.17 -15.25
C PHE A 215 -10.50 -13.51 -14.08
N ALA A 216 -10.42 -12.18 -13.95
CA ALA A 216 -11.13 -11.43 -12.92
C ALA A 216 -12.66 -11.59 -13.03
N GLU A 217 -13.19 -11.66 -14.26
CA GLU A 217 -14.61 -11.87 -14.52
C GLU A 217 -15.04 -13.29 -14.11
N ILE A 218 -14.31 -14.34 -14.53
CA ILE A 218 -14.70 -15.72 -14.18
C ILE A 218 -14.54 -16.03 -12.69
N SER A 219 -13.62 -15.36 -12.00
CA SER A 219 -13.32 -15.59 -10.59
C SER A 219 -13.98 -14.58 -9.64
N ARG A 220 -14.82 -13.72 -10.18
CA ARG A 220 -15.40 -12.58 -9.48
C ARG A 220 -16.15 -12.98 -8.22
N TYR A 221 -17.00 -13.99 -8.33
CA TYR A 221 -17.86 -14.48 -7.24
C TYR A 221 -17.25 -15.65 -6.48
N TRP A 222 -16.00 -16.01 -6.76
CA TRP A 222 -15.34 -17.10 -6.07
C TRP A 222 -15.16 -16.72 -4.60
N THR A 223 -15.70 -17.58 -3.74
CA THR A 223 -15.39 -17.56 -2.31
C THR A 223 -13.89 -17.84 -2.09
N VAL A 224 -13.40 -17.63 -0.87
CA VAL A 224 -12.03 -18.03 -0.52
C VAL A 224 -11.80 -19.52 -0.78
N PHE A 225 -12.81 -20.34 -0.48
CA PHE A 225 -12.80 -21.77 -0.79
C PHE A 225 -12.64 -22.02 -2.29
N ASP A 226 -13.48 -21.41 -3.13
CA ASP A 226 -13.42 -21.56 -4.59
C ASP A 226 -12.07 -21.10 -5.15
N LYS A 227 -11.53 -19.98 -4.66
CA LYS A 227 -10.21 -19.47 -5.07
C LYS A 227 -9.09 -20.49 -4.81
N ASN A 228 -9.24 -21.32 -3.79
CA ASN A 228 -8.26 -22.33 -3.44
C ASN A 228 -8.39 -23.61 -4.28
N VAL A 229 -9.62 -24.08 -4.54
CA VAL A 229 -9.83 -25.43 -5.12
C VAL A 229 -10.34 -25.46 -6.56
N THR A 230 -10.96 -24.39 -7.05
CA THR A 230 -11.66 -24.39 -8.35
C THR A 230 -10.70 -24.20 -9.51
N ALA A 231 -10.53 -25.24 -10.33
CA ALA A 231 -9.70 -25.19 -11.53
C ALA A 231 -10.36 -24.39 -12.67
N ILE A 232 -9.56 -23.73 -13.49
CA ILE A 232 -10.05 -22.96 -14.64
C ILE A 232 -10.48 -23.91 -15.76
N THR A 233 -11.70 -23.71 -16.25
CA THR A 233 -12.24 -24.39 -17.43
C THR A 233 -12.12 -23.52 -18.67
N LEU A 234 -11.98 -24.15 -19.84
CA LEU A 234 -11.90 -23.45 -21.14
C LEU A 234 -13.28 -23.39 -21.80
N ASP A 235 -14.19 -22.64 -21.19
CA ASP A 235 -15.55 -22.39 -21.69
C ASP A 235 -15.91 -20.90 -21.56
N GLY A 236 -17.16 -20.56 -21.89
CA GLY A 236 -17.72 -19.22 -21.73
C GLY A 236 -16.86 -18.09 -22.31
N VAL A 237 -16.75 -17.01 -21.54
CA VAL A 237 -16.00 -15.79 -21.90
C VAL A 237 -14.50 -16.08 -22.10
N LEU A 238 -13.92 -17.05 -21.37
CA LEU A 238 -12.51 -17.39 -21.53
C LEU A 238 -12.24 -17.99 -22.91
N LEU A 239 -13.04 -18.98 -23.33
CA LEU A 239 -12.89 -19.58 -24.66
C LEU A 239 -13.08 -18.54 -25.77
N GLN A 240 -14.12 -17.71 -25.66
CA GLN A 240 -14.40 -16.64 -26.62
C GLN A 240 -13.21 -15.68 -26.75
N ASN A 241 -12.68 -15.20 -25.62
CA ASN A 241 -11.49 -14.34 -25.60
C ASN A 241 -10.30 -14.98 -26.33
N ARG A 242 -9.97 -16.26 -26.03
CA ARG A 242 -8.81 -16.93 -26.64
C ARG A 242 -8.99 -17.09 -28.15
N ILE A 243 -10.20 -17.40 -28.63
CA ILE A 243 -10.50 -17.50 -30.06
C ILE A 243 -10.35 -16.14 -30.75
N ILE A 244 -10.87 -15.07 -30.14
CA ILE A 244 -10.78 -13.70 -30.68
C ILE A 244 -9.33 -13.29 -30.86
N TRP A 245 -8.50 -13.40 -29.82
CA TRP A 245 -7.11 -12.96 -29.88
C TRP A 245 -6.23 -13.84 -30.80
N LEU A 246 -6.45 -15.16 -30.84
CA LEU A 246 -5.81 -16.02 -31.83
C LEU A 246 -6.22 -15.64 -33.26
N GLY A 247 -7.50 -15.30 -33.47
CA GLY A 247 -8.02 -14.80 -34.74
C GLY A 247 -7.33 -13.49 -35.17
N ILE A 248 -7.29 -12.49 -34.28
CA ILE A 248 -6.63 -11.20 -34.51
C ILE A 248 -5.15 -11.41 -34.84
N GLY A 249 -4.42 -12.18 -34.02
CA GLY A 249 -3.01 -12.48 -34.25
C GLY A 249 -2.77 -13.16 -35.60
N SER A 250 -3.63 -14.13 -35.96
CA SER A 250 -3.55 -14.84 -37.24
C SER A 250 -3.77 -13.90 -38.42
N ILE A 251 -4.81 -13.07 -38.38
CA ILE A 251 -5.11 -12.08 -39.43
C ILE A 251 -3.92 -11.13 -39.61
N ILE A 252 -3.34 -10.62 -38.51
CA ILE A 252 -2.18 -9.72 -38.56
C ILE A 252 -0.95 -10.43 -39.13
N LEU A 253 -0.68 -11.68 -38.76
CA LEU A 253 0.44 -12.45 -39.32
C LEU A 253 0.28 -12.72 -40.81
N LEU A 254 -0.91 -13.13 -41.24
CA LEU A 254 -1.21 -13.42 -42.66
C LEU A 254 -1.08 -12.16 -43.52
N THR A 255 -1.53 -11.01 -43.03
CA THR A 255 -1.56 -9.74 -43.77
C THR A 255 -0.23 -8.98 -43.71
N PHE A 256 0.41 -8.86 -42.55
CA PHE A 256 1.61 -8.04 -42.34
C PHE A 256 2.91 -8.85 -42.22
N GLY A 257 2.85 -10.13 -41.85
CA GLY A 257 4.03 -10.95 -41.55
C GLY A 257 4.83 -11.43 -42.75
N SER A 258 4.40 -11.13 -43.98
CA SER A 258 5.09 -11.51 -45.22
C SER A 258 5.44 -13.01 -45.30
N ILE A 259 4.58 -13.86 -44.75
CA ILE A 259 4.83 -15.31 -44.61
C ILE A 259 4.89 -16.05 -45.95
N PHE A 260 4.24 -15.53 -47.00
CA PHE A 260 4.18 -16.18 -48.31
C PHE A 260 5.24 -15.71 -49.32
N SER A 261 6.03 -14.67 -49.02
CA SER A 261 7.00 -14.14 -49.98
C SER A 261 8.21 -13.50 -49.32
N PHE A 262 9.39 -13.67 -49.94
CA PHE A 262 10.55 -12.85 -49.63
C PHE A 262 10.46 -11.56 -50.47
N LYS A 263 9.95 -10.48 -49.87
CA LYS A 263 9.95 -9.17 -50.52
C LYS A 263 11.35 -8.55 -50.44
N TRP A 264 12.14 -8.74 -51.50
CA TRP A 264 13.35 -7.96 -51.75
C TRP A 264 12.93 -6.55 -52.17
N GLN A 265 13.11 -5.56 -51.29
CA GLN A 265 13.05 -4.16 -51.71
C GLN A 265 14.46 -3.72 -52.06
N HIS A 266 14.73 -3.55 -53.35
CA HIS A 266 15.91 -2.83 -53.78
C HIS A 266 15.70 -1.37 -53.39
N GLY A 267 16.26 -0.96 -52.25
CA GLY A 267 16.28 0.44 -51.88
C GLY A 267 17.15 1.17 -52.90
N SER A 268 16.52 1.81 -53.89
CA SER A 268 17.16 2.75 -54.82
C SER A 268 17.56 4.05 -54.11
N ARG A 269 18.08 3.96 -52.87
CA ARG A 269 18.85 5.06 -52.32
C ARG A 269 20.07 5.15 -53.23
N LYS A 270 20.02 6.06 -54.20
CA LYS A 270 21.22 6.65 -54.78
C LYS A 270 22.04 7.09 -53.57
N VAL A 271 22.99 6.24 -53.18
CA VAL A 271 24.08 6.66 -52.31
C VAL A 271 24.70 7.78 -53.13
N LYS A 272 24.41 9.04 -52.75
CA LYS A 272 25.20 10.16 -53.23
C LYS A 272 26.62 9.70 -52.97
N ALA A 273 27.42 9.55 -54.02
CA ALA A 273 28.83 9.27 -53.86
C ALA A 273 29.34 10.40 -52.96
N SER A 274 29.49 10.10 -51.67
CA SER A 274 30.35 10.90 -50.84
C SER A 274 31.64 10.88 -51.62
N LYS A 275 32.12 12.06 -52.05
CA LYS A 275 33.52 12.17 -52.43
C LYS A 275 34.24 11.61 -51.21
N ALA A 276 34.70 10.37 -51.30
CA ALA A 276 35.66 9.86 -50.36
C ALA A 276 36.76 10.90 -50.45
N SER A 277 36.83 11.76 -49.43
CA SER A 277 37.98 12.62 -49.26
C SER A 277 39.12 11.62 -49.27
N LYS A 278 39.86 11.56 -50.38
CA LYS A 278 41.20 11.00 -50.39
C LYS A 278 41.97 11.97 -49.51
N VAL A 279 41.83 11.81 -48.20
CA VAL A 279 42.74 12.39 -47.24
C VAL A 279 44.07 11.74 -47.61
N PRO A 280 45.07 12.50 -48.09
CA PRO A 280 46.39 11.95 -48.30
C PRO A 280 46.82 11.27 -47.00
N ALA A 281 47.44 10.09 -47.09
CA ALA A 281 48.06 9.51 -45.91
C ALA A 281 48.99 10.58 -45.31
N PRO A 282 48.88 10.91 -44.01
CA PRO A 282 49.71 11.96 -43.42
C PRO A 282 51.18 11.59 -43.62
N GLU A 283 51.90 12.38 -44.43
CA GLU A 283 53.31 12.14 -44.81
C GLU A 283 54.28 12.27 -43.62
N ASN A 284 53.81 12.81 -42.49
CA ASN A 284 54.56 12.93 -41.26
C ASN A 284 53.76 12.40 -40.07
N ASN A 285 53.75 11.08 -39.90
CA ASN A 285 53.38 10.44 -38.64
C ASN A 285 54.47 10.71 -37.58
N ARG A 286 54.56 11.97 -37.10
CA ARG A 286 55.25 12.26 -35.84
C ARG A 286 54.33 11.84 -34.69
N ILE A 287 54.42 10.56 -34.33
CA ILE A 287 53.70 9.92 -33.21
C ILE A 287 54.38 10.33 -31.89
N ASN A 288 54.45 11.63 -31.61
CA ASN A 288 54.92 12.14 -30.32
C ASN A 288 53.99 13.24 -29.79
N TYR A 289 52.70 13.13 -30.13
CA TYR A 289 51.67 13.98 -29.53
C TYR A 289 51.32 13.45 -28.15
N LYS A 290 51.98 13.97 -27.12
CA LYS A 290 51.54 13.77 -25.73
C LYS A 290 50.23 14.54 -25.54
N ALA A 291 49.27 13.95 -24.84
CA ALA A 291 48.04 14.65 -24.47
C ALA A 291 48.41 15.95 -23.74
N SER A 292 48.09 17.11 -24.31
CA SER A 292 48.16 18.38 -23.58
C SER A 292 46.95 18.51 -22.66
N GLY A 293 47.11 19.26 -21.56
CA GLY A 293 46.01 19.61 -20.65
C GLY A 293 44.94 20.51 -21.31
N ASP A 294 45.28 21.14 -22.43
CA ASP A 294 44.38 22.03 -23.15
C ASP A 294 43.18 21.24 -23.70
N HIS A 295 41.99 21.81 -23.51
CA HIS A 295 40.71 21.28 -23.98
C HIS A 295 40.23 19.94 -23.37
N GLN A 296 40.81 19.44 -22.27
CA GLN A 296 40.33 18.21 -21.60
C GLN A 296 38.90 18.35 -21.06
N TRP A 297 38.54 19.54 -20.55
CA TRP A 297 37.16 19.84 -20.14
C TRP A 297 36.17 19.76 -21.31
N HIS A 298 36.54 20.30 -22.48
CA HIS A 298 35.70 20.22 -23.69
C HIS A 298 35.53 18.77 -24.15
N LYS A 299 36.60 17.97 -24.11
CA LYS A 299 36.54 16.52 -24.41
C LYS A 299 35.61 15.80 -23.43
N PHE A 300 35.68 16.15 -22.15
CA PHE A 300 34.80 15.61 -21.12
C PHE A 300 33.32 15.96 -21.34
N VAL A 301 32.99 17.24 -21.54
CA VAL A 301 31.61 17.67 -21.82
C VAL A 301 31.07 17.01 -23.09
N THR A 302 31.90 16.91 -24.13
CA THR A 302 31.52 16.24 -25.37
C THR A 302 31.24 14.75 -25.14
N ASN A 303 32.10 14.05 -24.40
CA ASN A 303 31.90 12.64 -24.12
C ASN A 303 30.70 12.39 -23.20
N LEU A 304 30.52 13.22 -22.18
CA LEU A 304 29.36 13.20 -21.28
C LEU A 304 28.05 13.36 -22.08
N GLY A 305 27.96 14.41 -22.91
CA GLY A 305 26.80 14.66 -23.76
C GLY A 305 26.57 13.55 -24.79
N PHE A 306 27.65 12.98 -25.35
CA PHE A 306 27.55 11.82 -26.23
C PHE A 306 26.96 10.61 -25.51
N GLU A 307 27.49 10.26 -24.33
CA GLU A 307 27.02 9.13 -23.54
C GLU A 307 25.56 9.28 -23.11
N MET A 308 25.20 10.47 -22.60
CA MET A 308 23.81 10.78 -22.23
C MET A 308 22.87 10.66 -23.43
N ARG A 309 23.24 11.22 -24.59
CA ARG A 309 22.40 11.20 -25.79
C ARG A 309 22.13 9.77 -26.26
N GLN A 310 23.13 8.90 -26.20
CA GLN A 310 22.96 7.50 -26.62
C GLN A 310 22.02 6.72 -25.69
N VAL A 311 21.97 7.07 -24.41
CA VAL A 311 21.06 6.45 -23.44
C VAL A 311 19.66 7.06 -23.56
N LEU A 312 19.52 8.39 -23.47
CA LEU A 312 18.23 9.09 -23.47
C LEU A 312 17.42 8.86 -24.75
N PHE A 313 18.08 8.84 -25.90
CA PHE A 313 17.43 8.65 -27.19
C PHE A 313 17.50 7.20 -27.68
N SER A 314 17.85 6.27 -26.80
CA SER A 314 17.77 4.85 -27.14
C SER A 314 16.30 4.42 -27.27
N PRO A 315 16.01 3.43 -28.13
CA PRO A 315 14.67 2.85 -28.24
C PRO A 315 14.06 2.37 -26.93
N ALA A 316 14.83 1.64 -26.14
CA ALA A 316 14.35 1.08 -24.89
C ALA A 316 14.11 2.18 -23.85
N MET A 317 14.95 3.22 -23.82
CA MET A 317 14.79 4.33 -22.89
C MET A 317 13.50 5.11 -23.16
N ILE A 318 13.23 5.46 -24.43
CA ILE A 318 12.00 6.18 -24.79
C ILE A 318 10.76 5.40 -24.34
N VAL A 319 10.76 4.08 -24.53
CA VAL A 319 9.65 3.22 -24.10
C VAL A 319 9.53 3.16 -22.58
N LEU A 320 10.64 3.06 -21.84
CA LEU A 320 10.62 3.08 -20.37
C LEU A 320 10.13 4.42 -19.81
N VAL A 321 10.54 5.54 -20.41
CA VAL A 321 10.04 6.88 -20.03
C VAL A 321 8.55 6.97 -20.30
N LEU A 322 8.09 6.61 -21.50
CA LEU A 322 6.67 6.65 -21.83
C LEU A 322 5.84 5.73 -20.93
N PHE A 323 6.34 4.55 -20.59
CA PHE A 323 5.71 3.64 -19.64
C PHE A 323 5.59 4.29 -18.25
N SER A 324 6.67 4.88 -17.74
CA SER A 324 6.69 5.51 -16.40
C SER A 324 5.78 6.74 -16.34
N VAL A 325 5.79 7.58 -17.38
CA VAL A 325 4.88 8.74 -17.51
C VAL A 325 3.43 8.27 -17.68
N PHE A 326 3.19 7.21 -18.45
CA PHE A 326 1.86 6.63 -18.58
C PHE A 326 1.33 6.11 -17.24
N ASN A 327 2.16 5.46 -16.42
CA ASN A 327 1.75 5.06 -15.08
C ASN A 327 1.36 6.27 -14.20
N LEU A 328 2.06 7.41 -14.32
CA LEU A 328 1.65 8.64 -13.63
C LEU A 328 0.31 9.20 -14.12
N THR A 329 -0.19 8.83 -15.31
CA THR A 329 -1.54 9.23 -15.73
C THR A 329 -2.64 8.58 -14.88
N SER A 330 -2.33 7.53 -14.12
CA SER A 330 -3.26 6.95 -13.13
C SER A 330 -3.72 7.97 -12.09
N LEU A 331 -2.94 9.02 -11.81
CA LEU A 331 -3.33 10.13 -10.95
C LEU A 331 -4.60 10.87 -11.43
N TYR A 332 -4.95 10.78 -12.72
CA TYR A 332 -6.20 11.32 -13.25
C TYR A 332 -7.38 10.35 -13.17
N ALA A 333 -7.10 9.04 -13.05
CA ALA A 333 -8.11 7.99 -13.15
C ALA A 333 -8.50 7.39 -11.79
N VAL A 334 -7.62 7.49 -10.80
CA VAL A 334 -7.79 6.91 -9.47
C VAL A 334 -7.59 8.00 -8.43
N ALA A 335 -8.51 8.08 -7.47
CA ALA A 335 -8.42 9.05 -6.41
C ALA A 335 -7.09 8.86 -5.64
N TYR A 336 -6.29 9.92 -5.52
CA TYR A 336 -4.96 9.83 -4.93
C TYR A 336 -4.93 10.46 -3.54
N GLY A 337 -4.63 9.63 -2.53
CA GLY A 337 -4.42 10.09 -1.16
C GLY A 337 -5.70 10.44 -0.38
N GLY A 338 -6.89 10.22 -0.93
CA GLY A 338 -8.18 10.46 -0.25
C GLY A 338 -8.98 9.18 0.04
N LEU A 339 -10.15 9.34 0.67
CA LEU A 339 -11.04 8.26 1.11
C LEU A 339 -12.36 8.27 0.33
N TYR A 340 -13.02 7.11 0.24
CA TYR A 340 -14.35 6.96 -0.40
C TYR A 340 -14.42 7.41 -1.87
N GLY A 341 -13.29 7.36 -2.58
CA GLY A 341 -13.22 7.80 -3.98
C GLY A 341 -13.05 9.30 -4.16
N THR A 342 -13.09 10.07 -3.07
CA THR A 342 -12.81 11.50 -3.05
C THR A 342 -11.31 11.74 -3.07
N ASP A 343 -10.86 12.68 -3.91
CA ASP A 343 -9.44 13.06 -4.03
C ASP A 343 -8.96 13.84 -2.79
N SER A 344 -7.64 13.80 -2.56
CA SER A 344 -6.98 14.81 -1.72
C SER A 344 -6.30 15.84 -2.63
N TRP A 345 -6.06 17.05 -2.11
CA TRP A 345 -5.27 18.05 -2.79
C TRP A 345 -3.92 17.45 -3.22
N PRO A 346 -3.44 17.74 -4.45
CA PRO A 346 -2.23 17.13 -4.97
C PRO A 346 -1.00 17.81 -4.38
N LEU A 347 -0.77 17.66 -3.08
CA LEU A 347 0.35 18.25 -2.35
C LEU A 347 1.68 17.78 -2.91
N THR A 348 2.72 18.61 -2.84
CA THR A 348 4.03 18.28 -3.44
C THR A 348 4.64 17.01 -2.84
N GLN A 349 4.47 16.76 -1.53
CA GLN A 349 4.90 15.52 -0.88
C GLN A 349 4.26 14.25 -1.48
N ASN A 350 2.99 14.34 -1.87
CA ASN A 350 2.26 13.26 -2.53
C ASN A 350 2.78 13.05 -3.96
N MET A 351 3.12 14.14 -4.64
CA MET A 351 3.65 14.09 -6.01
C MET A 351 5.06 13.48 -6.09
N THR A 352 5.96 13.83 -5.16
CA THR A 352 7.31 13.25 -5.13
C THR A 352 7.26 11.76 -4.85
N LYS A 353 6.42 11.34 -3.88
CA LYS A 353 6.15 9.93 -3.59
C LYS A 353 5.61 9.19 -4.81
N ALA A 354 4.60 9.73 -5.48
CA ALA A 354 4.05 9.14 -6.70
C ALA A 354 5.12 8.95 -7.79
N ILE A 355 6.04 9.90 -7.97
CA ILE A 355 7.16 9.77 -8.91
C ILE A 355 8.08 8.63 -8.49
N VAL A 356 8.52 8.58 -7.24
CA VAL A 356 9.45 7.54 -6.74
C VAL A 356 8.84 6.15 -6.92
N ASP A 357 7.58 5.97 -6.53
CA ASP A 357 6.86 4.69 -6.63
C ASP A 357 6.74 4.22 -8.09
N ASN A 358 6.36 5.13 -9.01
CA ASN A 358 6.15 4.78 -10.42
C ASN A 358 7.43 4.65 -11.25
N PHE A 359 8.54 5.27 -10.81
CA PHE A 359 9.83 5.24 -11.52
C PHE A 359 10.81 4.21 -10.95
N GLY A 360 10.58 3.65 -9.75
CA GLY A 360 11.52 2.73 -9.10
C GLY A 360 11.93 1.53 -9.96
N LEU A 361 10.97 0.85 -10.60
CA LEU A 361 11.25 -0.26 -11.52
C LEU A 361 12.08 0.20 -12.74
N THR A 362 11.76 1.37 -13.30
CA THR A 362 12.50 1.97 -14.40
C THR A 362 13.93 2.29 -13.98
N MET A 363 14.14 2.89 -12.81
CA MET A 363 15.48 3.16 -12.27
C MET A 363 16.30 1.86 -12.17
N MET A 364 15.71 0.80 -11.62
CA MET A 364 16.35 -0.52 -11.51
C MET A 364 16.77 -1.07 -12.87
N ILE A 365 15.85 -1.11 -13.85
CA ILE A 365 16.13 -1.61 -15.21
C ILE A 365 17.23 -0.77 -15.88
N VAL A 366 17.16 0.56 -15.74
CA VAL A 366 18.12 1.46 -16.36
C VAL A 366 19.51 1.26 -15.77
N VAL A 367 19.63 1.13 -14.44
CA VAL A 367 20.91 0.85 -13.78
C VAL A 367 21.49 -0.49 -14.21
N ILE A 368 20.69 -1.56 -14.24
CA ILE A 368 21.16 -2.90 -14.66
C ILE A 368 21.63 -2.87 -16.13
N TYR A 369 20.78 -2.37 -17.02
CA TYR A 369 21.00 -2.48 -18.47
C TYR A 369 22.01 -1.46 -18.98
N TYR A 370 21.83 -0.17 -18.67
CA TYR A 370 22.69 0.87 -19.24
C TYR A 370 24.06 0.96 -18.59
N SER A 371 24.25 0.51 -17.36
CA SER A 371 25.61 0.35 -16.81
C SER A 371 26.42 -0.63 -17.67
N GLY A 372 25.81 -1.74 -18.10
CA GLY A 372 26.47 -2.69 -19.00
C GLY A 372 26.67 -2.15 -20.42
N GLU A 373 25.65 -1.52 -21.00
CA GLU A 373 25.76 -0.94 -22.36
C GLU A 373 26.78 0.19 -22.44
N ILE A 374 26.81 1.10 -21.46
CA ILE A 374 27.77 2.22 -21.44
C ILE A 374 29.20 1.72 -21.24
N VAL A 375 29.40 0.80 -20.29
CA VAL A 375 30.76 0.29 -19.99
C VAL A 375 31.36 -0.42 -21.19
N TRP A 376 30.57 -1.21 -21.92
CA TRP A 376 31.06 -2.07 -23.01
C TRP A 376 30.87 -1.52 -24.43
N ARG A 377 30.33 -0.30 -24.58
CA ARG A 377 29.85 0.24 -25.85
C ARG A 377 30.88 0.17 -26.99
N GLU A 378 32.06 0.73 -26.76
CA GLU A 378 33.10 0.90 -27.77
C GLU A 378 33.62 -0.46 -28.24
N ARG A 379 33.70 -1.43 -27.33
CA ARG A 379 34.07 -2.82 -27.65
C ARG A 379 32.96 -3.50 -28.43
N GLY A 380 31.70 -3.32 -28.01
CA GLY A 380 30.53 -3.85 -28.70
C GLY A 380 30.38 -3.33 -30.13
N SER A 381 30.81 -2.09 -30.41
CA SER A 381 30.80 -1.51 -31.76
C SER A 381 32.06 -1.81 -32.59
N GLY A 382 33.07 -2.48 -32.01
CA GLY A 382 34.36 -2.72 -32.65
C GLY A 382 35.24 -1.47 -32.81
N MET A 383 34.92 -0.37 -32.12
CA MET A 383 35.69 0.88 -32.14
C MET A 383 36.64 1.05 -30.94
N GLY A 384 36.66 0.08 -30.02
CA GLY A 384 37.46 0.11 -28.79
C GLY A 384 38.91 0.50 -29.05
N ASP A 385 39.62 -0.25 -29.88
CA ASP A 385 41.05 0.01 -30.16
C ASP A 385 41.30 1.41 -30.74
N ILE A 386 40.37 1.92 -31.55
CA ILE A 386 40.48 3.25 -32.16
C ILE A 386 40.33 4.33 -31.08
N ILE A 387 39.27 4.27 -30.28
CA ILE A 387 38.97 5.25 -29.24
C ILE A 387 40.06 5.21 -28.15
N GLU A 388 40.49 4.01 -27.77
CA GLU A 388 41.51 3.79 -26.76
C GLU A 388 42.91 4.25 -27.21
N SER A 389 43.17 4.35 -28.52
CA SER A 389 44.42 4.92 -29.06
C SER A 389 44.49 6.46 -29.04
N THR A 390 43.38 7.15 -28.73
CA THR A 390 43.30 8.62 -28.77
C THR A 390 44.06 9.30 -27.61
N PRO A 391 44.66 10.49 -27.77
CA PRO A 391 45.38 11.18 -26.69
C PRO A 391 44.44 11.88 -25.68
N VAL A 392 43.52 11.12 -25.07
CA VAL A 392 42.56 11.56 -24.05
C VAL A 392 42.88 10.87 -22.72
N PHE A 393 42.73 11.56 -21.58
CA PHE A 393 42.95 10.97 -20.26
C PHE A 393 41.88 9.92 -19.93
N ASN A 394 42.26 8.82 -19.27
CA ASN A 394 41.31 7.76 -18.90
C ASN A 394 40.18 8.27 -17.99
N ALA A 395 40.49 9.23 -17.12
CA ALA A 395 39.52 9.83 -16.22
C ALA A 395 38.36 10.48 -16.99
N VAL A 396 38.64 11.05 -18.18
CA VAL A 396 37.60 11.63 -19.04
C VAL A 396 36.59 10.57 -19.45
N PHE A 397 37.02 9.38 -19.88
CA PHE A 397 36.12 8.30 -20.29
C PHE A 397 35.34 7.71 -19.11
N TRP A 398 36.02 7.39 -18.02
CA TRP A 398 35.38 6.73 -16.87
C TRP A 398 34.39 7.67 -16.17
N VAL A 399 34.82 8.90 -15.84
CA VAL A 399 33.97 9.87 -15.12
C VAL A 399 32.81 10.32 -16.00
N SER A 400 33.01 10.54 -17.31
CA SER A 400 31.89 10.94 -18.17
C SER A 400 30.83 9.87 -18.29
N LYS A 401 31.22 8.58 -18.28
CA LYS A 401 30.29 7.45 -18.34
C LYS A 401 29.50 7.28 -17.05
N LEU A 402 30.14 7.48 -15.90
CA LEU A 402 29.45 7.43 -14.61
C LEU A 402 28.50 8.63 -14.45
N LEU A 403 28.99 9.84 -14.69
CA LEU A 403 28.17 11.05 -14.58
C LEU A 403 27.06 11.11 -15.63
N SER A 404 27.26 10.54 -16.83
CA SER A 404 26.16 10.46 -17.81
C SER A 404 25.03 9.59 -17.29
N MET A 405 25.35 8.50 -16.60
CA MET A 405 24.36 7.62 -16.01
C MET A 405 23.61 8.31 -14.86
N TRP A 406 24.31 9.03 -13.97
CA TRP A 406 23.66 9.83 -12.93
C TRP A 406 22.77 10.94 -13.52
N ALA A 407 23.24 11.62 -14.56
CA ALA A 407 22.45 12.66 -15.24
C ALA A 407 21.22 12.07 -15.96
N VAL A 408 21.31 10.86 -16.51
CA VAL A 408 20.15 10.15 -17.07
C VAL A 408 19.11 9.88 -15.99
N LEU A 409 19.52 9.35 -14.83
CA LEU A 409 18.60 9.11 -13.71
C LEU A 409 17.97 10.41 -13.21
N ALA A 410 18.73 11.50 -13.12
CA ALA A 410 18.21 12.82 -12.78
C ALA A 410 17.18 13.32 -13.80
N VAL A 411 17.41 13.12 -15.10
CA VAL A 411 16.45 13.48 -16.16
C VAL A 411 15.15 12.69 -16.03
N LEU A 412 15.21 11.41 -15.65
CA LEU A 412 14.00 10.60 -15.43
C LEU A 412 13.12 11.20 -14.32
N TYR A 413 13.69 11.55 -13.17
CA TYR A 413 12.92 12.24 -12.12
C TYR A 413 12.50 13.65 -12.52
N ALA A 414 13.30 14.40 -13.29
CA ALA A 414 12.88 15.69 -13.80
C ALA A 414 11.65 15.59 -14.72
N ILE A 415 11.54 14.53 -15.53
CA ILE A 415 10.35 14.28 -16.36
C ILE A 415 9.12 13.99 -15.48
N GLY A 416 9.26 13.17 -14.44
CA GLY A 416 8.19 12.93 -13.46
C GLY A 416 7.77 14.20 -12.72
N MET A 417 8.74 15.02 -12.30
CA MET A 417 8.52 16.32 -11.67
C MET A 417 7.71 17.25 -12.58
N LEU A 418 8.11 17.40 -13.85
CA LEU A 418 7.38 18.24 -14.81
C LEU A 418 5.95 17.73 -15.06
N PHE A 419 5.76 16.40 -15.14
CA PHE A 419 4.44 15.82 -15.30
C PHE A 419 3.55 16.09 -14.09
N THR A 420 4.05 15.89 -12.87
CA THR A 420 3.26 16.12 -11.65
C THR A 420 3.00 17.59 -11.37
N ILE A 421 3.94 18.49 -11.68
CA ILE A 421 3.69 19.94 -11.65
C ILE A 421 2.56 20.30 -12.62
N PHE A 422 2.58 19.73 -13.83
CA PHE A 422 1.49 19.92 -14.78
C PHE A 422 0.16 19.39 -14.23
N PHE A 423 0.16 18.20 -13.61
CA PHE A 423 -1.01 17.64 -12.93
C PHE A 423 -1.54 18.52 -11.79
N GLN A 424 -0.66 19.05 -10.93
CA GLN A 424 -1.04 19.97 -9.86
C GLN A 424 -1.75 21.21 -10.42
N ILE A 425 -1.18 21.82 -11.47
CA ILE A 425 -1.74 22.99 -12.12
C ILE A 425 -3.09 22.67 -12.78
N THR A 426 -3.23 21.53 -13.47
CA THR A 426 -4.51 21.15 -14.11
C THR A 426 -5.61 20.82 -13.10
N LYS A 427 -5.25 20.30 -11.93
CA LYS A 427 -6.15 20.14 -10.77
C LYS A 427 -6.37 21.45 -9.97
N GLY A 428 -5.76 22.56 -10.38
CA GLY A 428 -5.97 23.89 -9.78
C GLY A 428 -5.18 24.15 -8.49
N TYR A 429 -4.17 23.33 -8.19
CA TYR A 429 -3.26 23.54 -7.08
C TYR A 429 -2.02 24.34 -7.53
N THR A 430 -1.82 25.53 -6.94
CA THR A 430 -0.76 26.47 -7.35
C THR A 430 0.37 26.63 -6.34
N ASN A 431 0.24 26.07 -5.13
CA ASN A 431 1.27 26.17 -4.09
C ASN A 431 2.38 25.12 -4.32
N LEU A 432 3.18 25.35 -5.37
CA LEU A 432 4.22 24.42 -5.81
C LEU A 432 5.50 24.57 -4.97
N GLU A 433 5.79 23.58 -4.13
CA GLU A 433 7.00 23.57 -3.31
C GLU A 433 8.21 23.02 -4.08
N LEU A 434 8.77 23.83 -4.99
CA LEU A 434 9.93 23.42 -5.81
C LEU A 434 11.13 22.97 -4.97
N GLY A 435 11.35 23.59 -3.81
CA GLY A 435 12.40 23.18 -2.87
C GLY A 435 12.22 21.72 -2.41
N LEU A 436 10.99 21.32 -2.09
CA LEU A 436 10.65 19.96 -1.69
C LEU A 436 10.84 18.96 -2.84
N TYR A 437 10.45 19.32 -4.06
CA TYR A 437 10.77 18.50 -5.24
C TYR A 437 12.26 18.23 -5.38
N PHE A 438 13.10 19.26 -5.18
CA PHE A 438 14.55 19.12 -5.28
C PHE A 438 15.13 18.26 -4.15
N SER A 439 14.73 18.49 -2.89
CA SER A 439 15.23 17.71 -1.76
C SER A 439 14.78 16.26 -1.85
N ASP A 440 13.51 16.00 -2.16
CA ASP A 440 12.98 14.65 -2.10
C ASP A 440 13.44 13.80 -3.29
N LEU A 441 13.32 14.31 -4.51
CA LEU A 441 13.65 13.53 -5.70
C LEU A 441 15.16 13.43 -5.95
N PHE A 442 15.90 14.53 -5.80
CA PHE A 442 17.30 14.58 -6.23
C PHE A 442 18.30 14.34 -5.10
N TYR A 443 17.89 14.56 -3.84
CA TYR A 443 18.73 14.24 -2.68
C TYR A 443 18.31 12.94 -1.99
N VAL A 444 17.06 12.84 -1.52
CA VAL A 444 16.60 11.65 -0.78
C VAL A 444 16.49 10.41 -1.69
N ALA A 445 15.83 10.53 -2.85
CA ALA A 445 15.58 9.39 -3.73
C ALA A 445 16.72 9.08 -4.72
N LEU A 446 17.30 10.08 -5.39
CA LEU A 446 18.30 9.86 -6.45
C LEU A 446 19.68 9.47 -5.91
N LEU A 447 20.10 10.02 -4.77
CA LEU A 447 21.45 9.81 -4.24
C LEU A 447 21.75 8.32 -3.93
N PRO A 448 20.85 7.54 -3.30
CA PRO A 448 20.97 6.08 -3.22
C PRO A 448 21.19 5.41 -4.58
N TRP A 449 20.42 5.77 -5.60
CA TRP A 449 20.57 5.22 -6.96
C TRP A 449 21.91 5.58 -7.61
N MET A 450 22.46 6.76 -7.30
CA MET A 450 23.79 7.16 -7.74
C MET A 450 24.86 6.23 -7.16
N TRP A 451 24.75 5.86 -5.88
CA TRP A 451 25.65 4.89 -5.25
C TRP A 451 25.50 3.52 -5.88
N VAL A 452 24.28 3.00 -5.99
CA VAL A 452 24.02 1.69 -6.62
C VAL A 452 24.57 1.65 -8.06
N THR A 453 24.51 2.76 -8.79
CA THR A 453 25.12 2.88 -10.12
C THR A 453 26.64 2.69 -10.08
N VAL A 454 27.34 3.24 -9.08
CA VAL A 454 28.79 3.02 -8.90
C VAL A 454 29.08 1.54 -8.69
N LEU A 455 28.28 0.86 -7.85
CA LEU A 455 28.42 -0.57 -7.63
C LEU A 455 28.19 -1.36 -8.93
N ALA A 456 27.15 -1.02 -9.69
CA ALA A 456 26.87 -1.65 -10.98
C ALA A 456 28.05 -1.44 -11.97
N PHE A 457 28.61 -0.24 -12.05
CA PHE A 457 29.79 0.04 -12.87
C PHE A 457 31.00 -0.78 -12.44
N PHE A 458 31.25 -0.88 -11.13
CA PHE A 458 32.32 -1.69 -10.58
C PHE A 458 32.16 -3.17 -10.95
N ILE A 459 30.95 -3.72 -10.79
CA ILE A 459 30.61 -5.10 -11.19
C ILE A 459 30.86 -5.29 -12.70
N GLN A 460 30.46 -4.33 -13.53
CA GLN A 460 30.67 -4.39 -14.98
C GLN A 460 32.15 -4.41 -15.37
N VAL A 461 33.00 -3.66 -14.65
CA VAL A 461 34.46 -3.67 -14.88
C VAL A 461 35.09 -5.01 -14.52
N LEU A 462 34.65 -5.63 -13.42
CA LEU A 462 35.16 -6.95 -13.01
C LEU A 462 34.70 -8.07 -13.94
N SER A 463 33.53 -7.90 -14.55
CA SER A 463 32.88 -8.94 -15.34
C SER A 463 33.63 -9.26 -16.63
N PRO A 464 33.59 -10.54 -17.09
CA PRO A 464 34.22 -10.94 -18.35
C PRO A 464 33.47 -10.43 -19.59
N ASN A 465 32.17 -10.13 -19.47
CA ASN A 465 31.35 -9.54 -20.52
C ASN A 465 30.15 -8.80 -19.92
N LYS A 466 29.50 -7.95 -20.73
CA LYS A 466 28.36 -7.12 -20.27
C LYS A 466 27.20 -7.91 -19.68
N TYR A 467 26.90 -9.09 -20.22
CA TYR A 467 25.76 -9.90 -19.78
C TYR A 467 26.01 -10.52 -18.40
N MET A 468 27.24 -10.93 -18.13
CA MET A 468 27.63 -11.41 -16.79
C MET A 468 27.53 -10.27 -15.77
N GLY A 469 27.98 -9.06 -16.12
CA GLY A 469 27.84 -7.91 -15.23
C GLY A 469 26.38 -7.52 -14.99
N MET A 470 25.54 -7.59 -16.03
CA MET A 470 24.08 -7.38 -15.89
C MET A 470 23.46 -8.43 -14.98
N LEU A 471 23.83 -9.70 -15.15
CA LEU A 471 23.33 -10.81 -14.32
C LEU A 471 23.72 -10.64 -12.85
N ILE A 472 24.99 -10.34 -12.55
CA ILE A 472 25.46 -10.15 -11.16
C ILE A 472 24.78 -8.93 -10.53
N THR A 473 24.65 -7.81 -11.27
CA THR A 473 23.95 -6.62 -10.79
C THR A 473 22.47 -6.92 -10.52
N SER A 474 21.81 -7.67 -11.40
CA SER A 474 20.41 -8.09 -11.23
C SER A 474 20.26 -9.00 -10.01
N ALA A 475 21.16 -9.98 -9.85
CA ALA A 475 21.14 -10.91 -8.72
C ALA A 475 21.32 -10.17 -7.40
N TYR A 476 22.21 -9.17 -7.34
CA TYR A 476 22.38 -8.30 -6.18
C TYR A 476 21.09 -7.51 -5.88
N LEU A 477 20.51 -6.81 -6.86
CA LEU A 477 19.32 -6.00 -6.62
C LEU A 477 18.11 -6.85 -6.21
N ILE A 478 17.92 -8.01 -6.84
CA ILE A 478 16.87 -8.96 -6.45
C ILE A 478 17.13 -9.53 -5.06
N SER A 479 18.39 -9.85 -4.71
CA SER A 479 18.69 -10.38 -3.37
C SER A 479 18.41 -9.37 -2.27
N THR A 480 18.60 -8.07 -2.51
CA THR A 480 18.27 -7.03 -1.52
C THR A 480 16.80 -7.03 -1.08
N LEU A 481 15.89 -7.58 -1.89
CA LEU A 481 14.46 -7.71 -1.53
C LEU A 481 14.20 -8.75 -0.44
N VAL A 482 15.14 -9.68 -0.22
CA VAL A 482 14.98 -10.82 0.71
C VAL A 482 16.04 -10.91 1.80
N LEU A 483 17.10 -10.08 1.72
CA LEU A 483 18.17 -10.07 2.72
C LEU A 483 17.67 -9.92 4.16
N SER A 484 16.64 -9.10 4.38
CA SER A 484 16.05 -8.90 5.71
C SER A 484 15.50 -10.19 6.33
N GLN A 485 15.00 -11.13 5.52
CA GLN A 485 14.49 -12.42 6.01
C GLN A 485 15.59 -13.44 6.27
N LEU A 486 16.78 -13.23 5.71
CA LEU A 486 17.96 -14.02 6.02
C LEU A 486 18.70 -13.49 7.26
N GLY A 487 18.08 -12.56 8.01
CA GLY A 487 18.67 -11.89 9.18
C GLY A 487 19.62 -10.74 8.84
N VAL A 488 19.74 -10.35 7.55
CA VAL A 488 20.57 -9.22 7.11
C VAL A 488 19.70 -7.97 7.01
N GLU A 489 19.41 -7.37 8.17
CA GLU A 489 18.40 -6.31 8.27
C GLU A 489 18.97 -4.90 8.38
N HIS A 490 20.15 -4.72 9.00
CA HIS A 490 20.71 -3.39 9.25
C HIS A 490 21.13 -2.70 7.95
N ASN A 491 20.80 -1.42 7.77
CA ASN A 491 21.04 -0.70 6.50
C ASN A 491 22.52 -0.56 6.12
N MET A 492 23.47 -0.91 7.02
CA MET A 492 24.91 -0.91 6.73
C MET A 492 25.35 -2.13 5.92
N TRP A 493 24.50 -3.15 5.80
CA TRP A 493 24.78 -4.35 5.01
C TRP A 493 24.23 -4.26 3.57
N THR A 494 23.27 -3.36 3.35
CA THR A 494 22.62 -3.18 2.05
C THR A 494 23.14 -1.91 1.39
N PHE A 495 24.04 -2.08 0.42
CA PHE A 495 24.73 -0.98 -0.26
C PHE A 495 23.77 0.08 -0.83
N GLY A 496 24.00 1.34 -0.46
CA GLY A 496 23.17 2.48 -0.87
C GLY A 496 21.88 2.65 -0.06
N ASN A 497 21.57 1.76 0.88
CA ASN A 497 20.38 1.85 1.71
C ASN A 497 20.59 2.76 2.94
N ALA A 498 19.50 3.28 3.49
CA ALA A 498 19.50 4.17 4.64
C ALA A 498 18.17 4.09 5.40
N PRO A 499 18.11 4.60 6.65
CA PRO A 499 16.86 4.73 7.37
C PRO A 499 15.84 5.56 6.59
N ARG A 500 14.55 5.21 6.74
CA ARG A 500 13.46 5.86 6.02
C ARG A 500 13.36 7.34 6.39
N VAL A 501 13.29 8.20 5.36
CA VAL A 501 13.04 9.63 5.51
C VAL A 501 11.54 9.88 5.37
N LEU A 502 10.91 10.48 6.38
CA LEU A 502 9.51 10.87 6.36
C LEU A 502 9.38 12.39 6.24
N TYR A 503 8.33 12.84 5.56
CA TYR A 503 7.97 14.25 5.39
C TYR A 503 6.48 14.43 5.74
N SER A 504 6.15 15.58 6.34
CA SER A 504 4.79 16.06 6.60
C SER A 504 4.80 17.57 6.37
N ASP A 505 3.70 18.16 5.90
CA ASP A 505 3.65 19.62 5.68
C ASP A 505 3.72 20.38 7.00
N LEU A 506 3.23 19.78 8.10
CA LEU A 506 3.28 20.33 9.45
C LEU A 506 4.69 20.26 10.06
N ASN A 507 5.42 19.14 9.93
CA ASN A 507 6.72 18.92 10.60
C ASN A 507 7.95 19.01 9.67
N GLY A 508 7.74 19.10 8.35
CA GLY A 508 8.78 18.93 7.35
C GLY A 508 9.46 17.55 7.46
N TYR A 509 10.77 17.52 7.20
CA TYR A 509 11.60 16.32 7.38
C TYR A 509 11.94 16.02 8.85
N GLY A 510 11.70 16.96 9.76
CA GLY A 510 12.15 16.91 11.15
C GLY A 510 13.53 16.28 11.30
N TRP A 511 13.60 15.22 12.11
CA TRP A 511 14.83 14.55 12.49
C TRP A 511 15.23 13.38 11.57
N PHE A 512 14.39 13.03 10.58
CA PHE A 512 14.59 11.84 9.77
C PHE A 512 15.78 11.94 8.80
N LEU A 513 16.16 13.17 8.42
CA LEU A 513 17.32 13.39 7.53
C LEU A 513 18.67 13.13 8.21
N THR A 514 18.77 13.26 9.53
CA THR A 514 20.06 13.14 10.25
C THR A 514 20.70 11.79 10.02
N GLY A 515 19.97 10.70 10.27
CA GLY A 515 20.47 9.35 10.02
C GLY A 515 20.77 9.14 8.53
N PHE A 516 19.84 9.51 7.66
CA PHE A 516 20.02 9.39 6.20
C PHE A 516 21.33 10.04 5.71
N ASN A 517 21.65 11.25 6.16
CA ASN A 517 22.86 11.98 5.75
C ASN A 517 24.15 11.22 6.11
N TRP A 518 24.21 10.62 7.31
CA TRP A 518 25.36 9.81 7.73
C TRP A 518 25.49 8.54 6.91
N TYR A 519 24.39 7.86 6.60
CA TYR A 519 24.39 6.69 5.71
C TYR A 519 24.80 7.06 4.28
N MET A 520 24.35 8.20 3.76
CA MET A 520 24.75 8.67 2.43
C MET A 520 26.23 9.05 2.37
N LEU A 521 26.78 9.60 3.45
CA LEU A 521 28.23 9.85 3.54
C LEU A 521 29.02 8.54 3.64
N TYR A 522 28.56 7.58 4.44
CA TYR A 522 29.14 6.25 4.57
C TYR A 522 29.18 5.51 3.22
N TRP A 523 28.04 5.41 2.53
CA TRP A 523 27.98 4.78 1.22
C TRP A 523 28.70 5.59 0.15
N GLY A 524 28.64 6.91 0.19
CA GLY A 524 29.42 7.78 -0.70
C GLY A 524 30.92 7.57 -0.57
N ALA A 525 31.43 7.37 0.65
CA ALA A 525 32.84 7.05 0.88
C ALA A 525 33.23 5.69 0.31
N LEU A 526 32.37 4.66 0.45
CA LEU A 526 32.60 3.36 -0.18
C LEU A 526 32.47 3.44 -1.72
N SER A 527 31.51 4.20 -2.24
CA SER A 527 31.38 4.48 -3.67
C SER A 527 32.63 5.17 -4.22
N LEU A 528 33.26 6.07 -3.47
CA LEU A 528 34.55 6.66 -3.87
C LEU A 528 35.64 5.58 -3.97
N VAL A 529 35.74 4.69 -2.97
CA VAL A 529 36.66 3.55 -2.98
C VAL A 529 36.43 2.65 -4.20
N LEU A 530 35.19 2.22 -4.43
CA LEU A 530 34.82 1.39 -5.57
C LEU A 530 35.07 2.09 -6.91
N SER A 531 34.83 3.40 -6.99
CA SER A 531 35.10 4.19 -8.20
C SER A 531 36.59 4.28 -8.52
N VAL A 532 37.44 4.48 -7.52
CA VAL A 532 38.90 4.55 -7.70
C VAL A 532 39.48 3.19 -8.08
N ILE A 533 39.03 2.11 -7.44
CA ILE A 533 39.45 0.74 -7.81
C ILE A 533 38.92 0.39 -9.20
N GLY A 534 37.65 0.69 -9.48
CA GLY A 534 37.03 0.49 -10.79
C GLY A 534 37.77 1.23 -11.90
N TYR A 535 38.15 2.48 -11.67
CA TYR A 535 39.00 3.27 -12.56
C TYR A 535 40.38 2.62 -12.78
N GLY A 536 41.02 2.13 -11.72
CA GLY A 536 42.33 1.48 -11.80
C GLY A 536 42.31 0.05 -12.38
N LEU A 537 41.13 -0.57 -12.48
CA LEU A 537 40.92 -1.85 -13.17
C LEU A 537 40.33 -1.67 -14.58
N TRP A 538 39.93 -0.44 -14.92
CA TRP A 538 39.41 -0.08 -16.22
C TRP A 538 40.49 -0.26 -17.29
N GLN A 539 40.21 -1.14 -18.24
CA GLN A 539 41.16 -1.47 -19.30
C GLN A 539 41.17 -0.42 -20.39
N ARG A 540 42.40 -0.10 -20.82
CA ARG A 540 42.69 0.58 -22.08
C ARG A 540 43.72 -0.27 -22.85
N GLY A 541 43.37 -0.71 -24.04
CA GLY A 541 44.11 -1.66 -24.85
C GLY A 541 43.45 -3.06 -24.95
N PRO A 542 44.13 -4.03 -25.59
CA PRO A 542 43.57 -5.35 -25.89
C PRO A 542 43.18 -6.13 -24.64
N GLU A 543 42.26 -7.09 -24.81
CA GLU A 543 41.65 -7.86 -23.73
C GLU A 543 42.72 -8.54 -22.84
N SER A 544 42.77 -8.15 -21.56
CA SER A 544 43.67 -8.74 -20.57
C SER A 544 42.90 -9.46 -19.46
N LYS A 545 43.51 -10.49 -18.87
CA LYS A 545 42.88 -11.25 -17.79
C LYS A 545 42.80 -10.38 -16.52
N LEU A 546 41.79 -10.61 -15.68
CA LEU A 546 41.61 -9.86 -14.42
C LEU A 546 42.85 -9.89 -13.52
N LYS A 547 43.56 -11.02 -13.49
CA LYS A 547 44.82 -11.17 -12.74
C LYS A 547 45.90 -10.17 -13.15
N ASP A 548 46.01 -9.86 -14.44
CA ASP A 548 47.01 -8.94 -14.96
C ASP A 548 46.63 -7.49 -14.67
N ARG A 549 45.32 -7.17 -14.74
CA ARG A 549 44.79 -5.86 -14.30
C ARG A 549 45.08 -5.58 -12.83
N LEU A 550 44.83 -6.55 -11.96
CA LEU A 550 45.07 -6.43 -10.52
C LEU A 550 46.55 -6.15 -10.20
N ARG A 551 47.48 -6.75 -10.94
CA ARG A 551 48.92 -6.49 -10.79
C ARG A 551 49.31 -5.05 -11.15
N LEU A 552 48.59 -4.43 -12.08
CA LEU A 552 48.84 -3.06 -12.55
C LEU A 552 48.02 -2.00 -11.80
N LEU A 553 47.10 -2.39 -10.92
CA LEU A 553 46.17 -1.50 -10.23
C LEU A 553 46.87 -0.31 -9.54
N GLY A 554 47.91 -0.60 -8.75
CA GLY A 554 48.66 0.44 -8.02
C GLY A 554 49.44 1.39 -8.92
N TYR A 555 49.79 0.96 -10.13
CA TYR A 555 50.41 1.81 -11.15
C TYR A 555 49.36 2.68 -11.85
N GLN A 556 48.21 2.09 -12.24
CA GLN A 556 47.15 2.79 -12.97
C GLN A 556 46.43 3.86 -12.14
N MET A 557 46.30 3.66 -10.82
CA MET A 557 45.70 4.65 -9.92
C MET A 557 46.62 5.86 -9.64
N GLY A 558 47.95 5.68 -9.72
CA GLY A 558 48.93 6.70 -9.32
C GLY A 558 48.85 7.10 -7.84
N ASN A 559 49.60 8.11 -7.43
CA ASN A 559 49.62 8.58 -6.03
C ASN A 559 48.32 9.28 -5.63
N THR A 560 47.70 10.04 -6.55
CA THR A 560 46.42 10.71 -6.31
C THR A 560 45.30 9.69 -6.05
N GLY A 561 45.20 8.63 -6.86
CA GLY A 561 44.22 7.57 -6.64
C GLY A 561 44.47 6.82 -5.33
N LYS A 562 45.74 6.56 -4.96
CA LYS A 562 46.07 5.96 -3.65
C LYS A 562 45.65 6.87 -2.49
N GLY A 563 45.86 8.19 -2.61
CA GLY A 563 45.41 9.16 -1.62
C GLY A 563 43.89 9.20 -1.46
N LEU A 564 43.15 9.23 -2.58
CA LEU A 564 41.68 9.18 -2.57
C LEU A 564 41.15 7.85 -2.00
N LEU A 565 41.81 6.73 -2.32
CA LEU A 565 41.47 5.43 -1.76
C LEU A 565 41.65 5.42 -0.23
N ALA A 566 42.80 5.91 0.26
CA ALA A 566 43.07 5.98 1.70
C ALA A 566 42.10 6.91 2.42
N ALA A 567 41.81 8.08 1.85
CA ALA A 567 40.83 9.03 2.39
C ALA A 567 39.42 8.43 2.42
N GLY A 568 38.99 7.77 1.33
CA GLY A 568 37.69 7.11 1.25
C GLY A 568 37.53 6.00 2.30
N ILE A 569 38.56 5.17 2.49
CA ILE A 569 38.55 4.13 3.55
C ILE A 569 38.48 4.77 4.94
N LEU A 570 39.23 5.84 5.19
CA LEU A 570 39.23 6.52 6.49
C LEU A 570 37.84 7.11 6.80
N VAL A 571 37.21 7.80 5.84
CA VAL A 571 35.86 8.34 6.01
C VAL A 571 34.85 7.21 6.18
N PHE A 572 34.94 6.13 5.39
CA PHE A 572 34.06 4.97 5.50
C PHE A 572 34.12 4.31 6.89
N LEU A 573 35.32 4.12 7.44
CA LEU A 573 35.50 3.56 8.78
C LEU A 573 35.03 4.51 9.88
N ALA A 574 35.32 5.81 9.78
CA ALA A 574 34.91 6.81 10.76
C ALA A 574 33.37 6.97 10.81
N THR A 575 32.75 7.10 9.64
CA THR A 575 31.28 7.20 9.52
C THR A 575 30.60 5.89 9.89
N GLY A 576 31.15 4.74 9.50
CA GLY A 576 30.64 3.44 9.91
C GLY A 576 30.72 3.23 11.43
N GLY A 577 31.80 3.67 12.07
CA GLY A 577 31.94 3.68 13.52
C GLY A 577 30.93 4.60 14.20
N TYR A 578 30.68 5.78 13.64
CA TYR A 578 29.68 6.72 14.16
C TYR A 578 28.24 6.22 14.00
N ILE A 579 27.91 5.61 12.85
CA ILE A 579 26.61 4.95 12.64
C ILE A 579 26.45 3.82 13.66
N HIS A 580 27.43 2.92 13.79
CA HIS A 580 27.40 1.84 14.76
C HIS A 580 27.21 2.35 16.20
N TYR A 581 27.91 3.41 16.58
CA TYR A 581 27.72 4.04 17.88
C TYR A 581 26.29 4.56 18.07
N ASN A 582 25.73 5.25 17.08
CA ASN A 582 24.36 5.77 17.16
C ASN A 582 23.30 4.65 17.18
N THR A 583 23.44 3.62 16.35
CA THR A 583 22.41 2.61 16.13
C THR A 583 22.51 1.38 17.03
N LYS A 584 23.66 1.14 17.66
CA LYS A 584 23.89 -0.02 18.55
C LYS A 584 24.42 0.29 19.95
N VAL A 585 24.94 1.51 20.20
CA VAL A 585 25.45 1.90 21.53
C VAL A 585 24.54 2.93 22.19
N LEU A 586 24.18 4.00 21.48
CA LEU A 586 23.21 5.00 21.96
C LEU A 586 21.77 4.54 21.84
N ASN A 587 21.49 3.72 20.83
CA ASN A 587 20.17 3.15 20.57
C ASN A 587 20.33 1.65 20.36
N GLU A 588 19.21 0.95 20.49
CA GLU A 588 19.15 -0.49 20.26
C GLU A 588 18.72 -0.82 18.83
N PHE A 589 19.34 -1.85 18.26
CA PHE A 589 18.93 -2.45 17.00
C PHE A 589 18.55 -3.91 17.26
N VAL A 590 17.24 -4.16 17.38
CA VAL A 590 16.68 -5.50 17.54
C VAL A 590 16.23 -6.03 16.19
N GLY A 591 16.67 -7.24 15.80
CA GLY A 591 16.23 -7.98 14.60
C GLY A 591 14.71 -8.23 14.57
N ARG A 592 14.10 -8.49 13.41
CA ARG A 592 12.69 -8.91 13.36
C ARG A 592 12.49 -10.22 14.12
N ASP A 593 13.30 -11.23 13.81
CA ASP A 593 13.19 -12.54 14.45
C ASP A 593 13.58 -12.48 15.94
N GLU A 594 14.61 -11.72 16.28
CA GLU A 594 15.03 -11.48 17.67
C GLU A 594 13.93 -10.78 18.49
N GLY A 595 13.28 -9.76 17.93
CA GLY A 595 12.18 -9.07 18.58
C GLY A 595 10.96 -9.99 18.79
N LEU A 596 10.70 -10.90 17.86
CA LEU A 596 9.68 -11.93 18.03
C LEU A 596 10.09 -12.99 19.07
N ASP A 597 11.37 -13.36 19.14
CA ASP A 597 11.88 -14.29 20.17
C ASP A 597 11.72 -13.70 21.58
N LEU A 598 12.04 -12.41 21.76
CA LEU A 598 11.80 -11.69 23.02
C LEU A 598 10.32 -11.67 23.40
N ARG A 599 9.42 -11.40 22.44
CA ARG A 599 7.97 -11.46 22.66
C ARG A 599 7.49 -12.85 23.06
N ALA A 600 8.02 -13.89 22.43
CA ALA A 600 7.69 -15.27 22.80
C ALA A 600 8.16 -15.61 24.22
N GLU A 601 9.34 -15.13 24.61
CA GLU A 601 9.88 -15.35 25.94
C GLU A 601 9.08 -14.60 27.01
N TYR A 602 8.69 -13.35 26.73
CA TYR A 602 7.75 -12.60 27.57
C TYR A 602 6.45 -13.38 27.81
N GLU A 603 5.85 -13.91 26.75
CA GLU A 603 4.64 -14.71 26.88
C GLU A 603 4.85 -15.95 27.75
N ARG A 604 5.89 -16.75 27.50
CA ARG A 604 6.18 -17.95 28.30
C ARG A 604 6.38 -17.66 29.77
N GLN A 605 7.04 -16.54 30.09
CA GLN A 605 7.38 -16.19 31.46
C GLN A 605 6.23 -15.52 32.23
N TYR A 606 5.36 -14.76 31.55
CA TYR A 606 4.41 -13.86 32.22
C TYR A 606 2.94 -14.11 31.90
N VAL A 607 2.58 -15.01 30.98
CA VAL A 607 1.17 -15.25 30.60
C VAL A 607 0.29 -15.64 31.80
N GLN A 608 0.82 -16.27 32.85
CA GLN A 608 0.02 -16.58 34.04
C GLN A 608 -0.52 -15.33 34.78
N TYR A 609 0.03 -14.14 34.50
CA TYR A 609 -0.41 -12.87 35.10
C TYR A 609 -1.42 -12.11 34.23
N GLU A 610 -1.82 -12.64 33.08
CA GLU A 610 -2.78 -11.98 32.17
C GLU A 610 -4.11 -11.63 32.85
N ASN A 611 -4.59 -12.49 33.75
CA ASN A 611 -5.83 -12.29 34.51
C ASN A 611 -5.57 -11.88 35.97
N ALA A 612 -4.36 -11.44 36.31
CA ALA A 612 -4.04 -11.01 37.66
C ALA A 612 -4.88 -9.79 38.06
N ASN A 613 -5.21 -9.68 39.35
CA ASN A 613 -5.81 -8.45 39.87
C ASN A 613 -4.77 -7.31 39.82
N ILE A 614 -5.17 -6.16 39.28
CA ILE A 614 -4.32 -4.99 39.11
C ILE A 614 -5.02 -3.75 39.69
N PRO A 615 -4.27 -2.77 40.18
CA PRO A 615 -4.85 -1.51 40.61
C PRO A 615 -5.35 -0.71 39.41
N VAL A 616 -6.40 0.06 39.61
CA VAL A 616 -7.03 0.91 38.60
C VAL A 616 -6.75 2.37 38.95
N VAL A 617 -6.38 3.20 37.98
CA VAL A 617 -6.20 4.64 38.21
C VAL A 617 -7.58 5.30 38.28
N ILE A 618 -7.85 6.07 39.34
CA ILE A 618 -9.12 6.79 39.55
C ILE A 618 -8.96 8.32 39.55
N LYS A 619 -7.73 8.83 39.67
CA LYS A 619 -7.39 10.26 39.54
C LYS A 619 -6.02 10.42 38.89
N ALA A 620 -5.86 11.42 38.03
CA ALA A 620 -4.57 11.78 37.45
C ALA A 620 -4.43 13.29 37.32
N ASN A 621 -3.36 13.84 37.90
CA ASN A 621 -2.89 15.21 37.70
C ASN A 621 -1.50 15.19 37.07
N ALA A 622 -1.41 15.48 35.76
CA ALA A 622 -0.17 15.35 34.99
C ALA A 622 0.52 16.70 34.77
N LEU A 623 1.79 16.80 35.14
CA LEU A 623 2.72 17.86 34.78
C LEU A 623 3.53 17.36 33.59
N VAL A 624 3.46 18.02 32.43
CA VAL A 624 4.10 17.55 31.19
C VAL A 624 4.86 18.69 30.52
N ASP A 625 6.19 18.60 30.52
CA ASP A 625 7.08 19.55 29.87
C ASP A 625 7.58 18.96 28.54
N ILE A 626 7.07 19.48 27.43
CA ILE A 626 7.44 19.06 26.07
C ILE A 626 8.57 19.96 25.57
N PHE A 627 9.67 19.37 25.11
CA PHE A 627 10.81 20.06 24.50
C PHE A 627 10.95 19.60 23.03
N PRO A 628 10.14 20.15 22.10
CA PRO A 628 10.08 19.66 20.72
C PRO A 628 11.42 19.71 19.98
N SER A 629 12.21 20.77 20.17
CA SER A 629 13.53 20.95 19.55
C SER A 629 14.60 20.01 20.09
N GLU A 630 14.36 19.36 21.22
CA GLU A 630 15.27 18.37 21.82
C GLU A 630 14.73 16.94 21.69
N ARG A 631 13.52 16.77 21.14
CA ARG A 631 12.77 15.51 21.13
C ARG A 631 12.66 14.89 22.53
N ARG A 632 12.41 15.72 23.53
CA ARG A 632 12.37 15.32 24.94
C ARG A 632 11.03 15.68 25.56
N ILE A 633 10.53 14.83 26.44
CA ILE A 633 9.36 15.09 27.30
C ILE A 633 9.75 14.71 28.71
N GLU A 634 9.58 15.62 29.65
CA GLU A 634 9.65 15.35 31.08
C GLU A 634 8.25 15.40 31.64
N ALA A 635 7.80 14.35 32.32
CA ALA A 635 6.44 14.30 32.83
C ALA A 635 6.39 13.67 34.21
N THR A 636 5.52 14.20 35.07
CA THR A 636 5.16 13.63 36.37
C THR A 636 3.64 13.61 36.47
N ALA A 637 3.06 12.44 36.70
CA ALA A 637 1.64 12.29 36.99
C ALA A 637 1.45 11.94 38.46
N GLU A 638 0.77 12.80 39.21
CA GLU A 638 0.21 12.45 40.52
C GLU A 638 -1.04 11.60 40.28
N VAL A 639 -1.05 10.38 40.78
CA VAL A 639 -2.12 9.41 40.52
C VAL A 639 -2.72 8.89 41.83
N THR A 640 -4.01 8.62 41.82
CA THR A 640 -4.65 7.81 42.86
C THR A 640 -5.04 6.47 42.26
N ILE A 641 -4.53 5.39 42.84
CA ILE A 641 -4.83 4.03 42.43
C ILE A 641 -5.80 3.36 43.41
N LYS A 642 -6.65 2.46 42.90
CA LYS A 642 -7.66 1.74 43.67
C LYS A 642 -7.69 0.26 43.35
N ASN A 643 -7.84 -0.59 44.36
CA ASN A 643 -8.15 -2.01 44.16
C ASN A 643 -9.67 -2.16 44.05
N LYS A 644 -10.20 -2.34 42.83
CA LYS A 644 -11.63 -2.51 42.59
C LYS A 644 -12.13 -3.95 42.74
N ARG A 645 -11.26 -4.95 42.85
CA ARG A 645 -11.66 -6.36 42.93
C ARG A 645 -11.64 -6.89 44.36
N GLU A 646 -12.24 -8.06 44.56
CA GLU A 646 -12.44 -8.69 45.87
C GLU A 646 -11.19 -9.39 46.44
N THR A 647 -10.07 -9.41 45.72
CA THR A 647 -8.81 -10.03 46.16
C THR A 647 -7.73 -8.99 46.43
N ALA A 648 -6.88 -9.25 47.43
CA ALA A 648 -5.76 -8.35 47.75
C ALA A 648 -4.66 -8.39 46.67
N ILE A 649 -4.00 -7.26 46.44
CA ILE A 649 -2.89 -7.13 45.48
C ILE A 649 -1.58 -7.07 46.26
N ASN A 650 -0.77 -8.12 46.14
CA ASN A 650 0.56 -8.17 46.78
C ASN A 650 1.64 -7.52 45.89
N ARG A 651 1.53 -7.73 44.58
CA ARG A 651 2.46 -7.22 43.57
C ARG A 651 1.80 -7.15 42.21
N VAL A 652 2.33 -6.28 41.35
CA VAL A 652 1.82 -6.09 39.99
C VAL A 652 2.96 -5.83 39.02
N LEU A 653 2.79 -6.27 37.77
CA LEU A 653 3.68 -5.87 36.67
C LEU A 653 3.42 -4.41 36.33
N VAL A 654 4.48 -3.68 36.03
CA VAL A 654 4.41 -2.29 35.60
C VAL A 654 5.26 -2.16 34.34
N SER A 655 4.70 -1.57 33.29
CA SER A 655 5.45 -1.32 32.07
C SER A 655 6.41 -0.15 32.20
N ILE A 656 7.50 -0.23 31.46
CA ILE A 656 8.44 0.86 31.21
C ILE A 656 8.08 1.40 29.83
N PRO A 657 7.68 2.68 29.69
CA PRO A 657 7.39 3.23 28.38
C PRO A 657 8.65 3.27 27.51
N SER A 658 8.54 2.95 26.22
CA SER A 658 9.70 2.97 25.32
C SER A 658 10.36 4.36 25.26
N ASN A 659 11.65 4.43 24.92
CA ASN A 659 12.41 5.71 24.83
C ASN A 659 12.46 6.51 26.14
N THR A 660 12.31 5.85 27.28
CA THR A 660 12.21 6.48 28.61
C THR A 660 13.36 6.01 29.51
N PRO A 661 14.59 6.54 29.32
CA PRO A 661 15.75 6.10 30.10
C PRO A 661 15.64 6.40 31.60
N THR A 662 14.81 7.37 31.99
CA THR A 662 14.51 7.65 33.40
C THR A 662 13.03 7.51 33.65
N TRP A 663 12.66 6.64 34.58
CA TRP A 663 11.29 6.47 35.03
C TRP A 663 11.29 6.14 36.53
N GLN A 664 10.21 6.50 37.21
CA GLN A 664 10.02 6.22 38.63
C GLN A 664 8.54 6.06 38.91
N VAL A 665 8.22 5.10 39.78
CA VAL A 665 6.88 4.92 40.37
C VAL A 665 7.06 5.04 41.88
N ASP A 666 6.55 6.12 42.45
CA ASP A 666 6.60 6.42 43.87
C ASP A 666 5.19 6.29 44.46
N ILE A 667 4.86 5.10 44.93
CA ILE A 667 3.60 4.78 45.60
C ILE A 667 3.93 4.44 47.06
N PRO A 668 3.40 5.18 48.05
CA PRO A 668 3.65 4.91 49.45
C PRO A 668 3.35 3.46 49.84
N GLY A 669 4.31 2.82 50.51
CA GLY A 669 4.20 1.40 50.89
C GLY A 669 4.36 0.43 49.72
N ALA A 670 4.87 0.86 48.57
CA ALA A 670 5.25 -0.01 47.47
C ALA A 670 6.65 0.33 46.95
N LYS A 671 7.33 -0.65 46.36
CA LYS A 671 8.67 -0.49 45.80
C LYS A 671 8.89 -1.34 44.56
N ILE A 672 9.70 -0.85 43.64
CA ILE A 672 10.20 -1.65 42.52
C ILE A 672 11.24 -2.63 43.06
N THR A 673 10.95 -3.93 42.99
CA THR A 673 11.84 -4.98 43.51
C THR A 673 12.71 -5.61 42.43
N GLN A 674 12.23 -5.61 41.18
CA GLN A 674 12.93 -6.20 40.04
C GLN A 674 12.57 -5.44 38.76
N VAL A 675 13.59 -5.00 38.02
CA VAL A 675 13.46 -4.50 36.64
C VAL A 675 13.75 -5.66 35.68
N ILE A 676 12.98 -5.75 34.60
CA ILE A 676 13.03 -6.77 33.57
C ILE A 676 13.30 -6.06 32.24
N ASP A 677 14.57 -5.74 32.01
CA ASP A 677 15.00 -4.86 30.91
C ASP A 677 14.59 -5.41 29.52
N ASP A 678 14.70 -6.72 29.30
CA ASP A 678 14.38 -7.38 28.02
C ASP A 678 12.94 -7.14 27.53
N PHE A 679 12.01 -6.80 28.43
CA PHE A 679 10.58 -6.65 28.14
C PHE A 679 10.02 -5.28 28.51
N ASP A 680 10.90 -4.30 28.79
CA ASP A 680 10.50 -2.98 29.26
C ASP A 680 9.46 -3.08 30.39
N SER A 681 9.75 -3.88 31.43
CA SER A 681 8.79 -4.19 32.51
C SER A 681 9.46 -4.24 33.89
N ALA A 682 8.69 -4.10 34.96
CA ALA A 682 9.18 -4.20 36.33
C ALA A 682 8.11 -4.75 37.29
N TRP A 683 8.56 -5.30 38.43
CA TRP A 683 7.68 -5.69 39.53
C TRP A 683 7.57 -4.57 40.56
N LEU A 684 6.35 -4.11 40.79
CA LEU A 684 5.98 -3.26 41.92
C LEU A 684 5.39 -4.16 43.01
N GLU A 685 6.05 -4.24 44.16
CA GLU A 685 5.57 -5.01 45.33
C GLU A 685 5.12 -4.05 46.44
N PHE A 686 3.98 -4.36 47.06
CA PHE A 686 3.44 -3.63 48.19
C PHE A 686 3.97 -4.23 49.50
N ASP A 687 4.45 -3.40 50.41
CA ASP A 687 4.93 -3.80 51.75
C ASP A 687 3.79 -4.41 52.58
N GLU A 688 2.59 -3.81 52.49
CA GLU A 688 1.33 -4.41 52.94
C GLU A 688 0.42 -4.60 51.73
N PRO A 689 -0.21 -5.78 51.54
CA PRO A 689 -1.07 -6.03 50.39
C PRO A 689 -2.20 -5.02 50.30
N MET A 690 -2.41 -4.46 49.10
CA MET A 690 -3.50 -3.51 48.85
C MET A 690 -4.85 -4.26 48.89
N MET A 691 -5.65 -4.02 49.93
CA MET A 691 -6.90 -4.72 50.19
C MET A 691 -8.02 -4.24 49.24
N PRO A 692 -9.08 -5.04 49.02
CA PRO A 692 -10.24 -4.61 48.25
C PRO A 692 -10.81 -3.28 48.74
N GLY A 693 -10.93 -2.31 47.83
CA GLY A 693 -11.44 -0.97 48.11
C GLY A 693 -10.40 0.05 48.57
N ASP A 694 -9.17 -0.37 48.88
CA ASP A 694 -8.10 0.55 49.27
C ASP A 694 -7.80 1.55 48.15
N GLU A 695 -7.48 2.78 48.55
CA GLU A 695 -7.08 3.88 47.66
C GLU A 695 -5.74 4.43 48.13
N VAL A 696 -4.76 4.52 47.23
CA VAL A 696 -3.41 5.00 47.54
C VAL A 696 -3.05 6.09 46.54
N ALA A 697 -2.65 7.25 47.06
CA ALA A 697 -2.11 8.35 46.25
C ALA A 697 -0.59 8.21 46.11
N GLY A 698 -0.08 8.36 44.91
CA GLY A 698 1.35 8.30 44.58
C GLY A 698 1.67 9.16 43.37
N SER A 699 2.88 9.00 42.84
CA SER A 699 3.34 9.70 41.66
C SER A 699 4.12 8.79 40.71
N VAL A 700 4.07 9.12 39.43
CA VAL A 700 4.81 8.44 38.38
C VAL A 700 5.53 9.50 37.56
N SER A 701 6.85 9.42 37.46
CA SER A 701 7.65 10.38 36.68
C SER A 701 8.44 9.68 35.58
N VAL A 702 8.54 10.32 34.43
CA VAL A 702 9.20 9.82 33.23
C VAL A 702 10.00 10.93 32.55
N VAL A 703 11.15 10.56 31.99
CA VAL A 703 11.89 11.39 31.04
C VAL A 703 12.01 10.58 29.76
N ARG A 704 11.22 10.97 28.75
CA ARG A 704 11.31 10.43 27.40
C ARG A 704 12.29 11.29 26.61
N GLU A 705 13.35 10.70 26.07
CA GLU A 705 14.36 11.46 25.33
C GLU A 705 14.96 10.65 24.17
N HIS A 706 15.51 11.37 23.19
CA HIS A 706 16.08 10.76 21.99
C HIS A 706 17.50 11.26 21.74
N ASN A 707 18.46 10.36 21.92
CA ASN A 707 19.87 10.63 21.67
C ASN A 707 20.29 10.04 20.32
N GLY A 708 20.95 10.86 19.49
CA GLY A 708 21.46 10.42 18.19
C GLY A 708 20.36 10.07 17.18
N PHE A 709 20.62 9.05 16.34
CA PHE A 709 19.66 8.55 15.35
C PHE A 709 19.62 7.02 15.31
N ARG A 710 18.50 6.48 14.81
CA ARG A 710 18.26 5.03 14.72
C ARG A 710 18.35 4.52 13.29
N ASP A 711 18.58 3.23 13.16
CA ASP A 711 18.48 2.54 11.87
C ASP A 711 17.02 2.33 11.44
N ARG A 712 16.15 2.09 12.43
CA ARG A 712 14.70 1.85 12.29
C ARG A 712 13.98 2.13 13.61
N GLY A 713 12.65 2.01 13.63
CA GLY A 713 11.86 2.18 14.86
C GLY A 713 11.91 3.61 15.40
N PHE A 714 11.77 4.60 14.52
CA PHE A 714 11.73 6.00 14.92
C PHE A 714 10.49 6.27 15.78
N ASP A 715 10.67 7.06 16.83
CA ASP A 715 9.55 7.60 17.57
C ASP A 715 8.82 8.66 16.74
N LEU A 716 7.56 8.38 16.42
CA LEU A 716 6.67 9.28 15.69
C LEU A 716 5.78 10.11 16.62
N MET A 717 5.84 9.88 17.94
CA MET A 717 4.99 10.56 18.93
C MET A 717 5.53 11.94 19.29
N VAL A 718 6.86 12.09 19.32
CA VAL A 718 7.56 13.34 19.65
C VAL A 718 8.16 13.94 18.39
N ALA A 719 7.46 14.94 17.85
CA ALA A 719 7.86 15.70 16.66
C ALA A 719 8.27 17.12 17.03
N GLU A 720 9.10 17.76 16.19
CA GLU A 720 9.48 19.16 16.39
C GLU A 720 8.26 20.09 16.27
N ASN A 721 7.36 19.79 15.35
CA ASN A 721 6.05 20.39 15.22
C ASN A 721 5.00 19.29 15.09
N GLY A 722 3.97 19.30 15.94
CA GLY A 722 2.92 18.28 15.91
C GLY A 722 3.23 17.05 16.75
N THR A 723 3.80 17.23 17.95
CA THR A 723 3.88 16.17 18.95
C THR A 723 2.46 15.72 19.30
N PHE A 724 2.22 14.40 19.29
CA PHE A 724 0.97 13.79 19.72
C PHE A 724 1.29 12.44 20.38
N ILE A 725 1.09 12.39 21.70
CA ILE A 725 1.35 11.22 22.54
C ILE A 725 0.18 11.01 23.50
N ASN A 726 -0.19 9.75 23.76
CA ASN A 726 -1.22 9.41 24.75
C ASN A 726 -0.63 8.89 26.06
N ASN A 727 -1.48 8.72 27.07
CA ASN A 727 -1.08 8.28 28.40
C ASN A 727 -0.46 6.87 28.42
N TYR A 728 -0.90 5.95 27.56
CA TYR A 728 -0.34 4.60 27.46
C TYR A 728 1.08 4.59 26.85
N GLU A 729 1.40 5.59 26.03
CA GLU A 729 2.71 5.73 25.39
C GLU A 729 3.70 6.52 26.26
N LEU A 730 3.22 7.40 27.13
CA LEU A 730 4.04 8.27 27.97
C LEU A 730 4.28 7.71 29.38
N PHE A 731 3.27 7.13 30.02
CA PHE A 731 3.35 6.69 31.42
C PHE A 731 3.33 5.16 31.57
N PRO A 732 3.98 4.62 32.61
CA PRO A 732 3.82 3.23 33.05
C PRO A 732 2.36 2.77 33.15
N ILE A 733 2.11 1.55 32.69
CA ILE A 733 0.80 0.88 32.73
C ILE A 733 0.89 -0.30 33.70
N PHE A 734 -0.13 -0.47 34.54
CA PHE A 734 -0.24 -1.60 35.44
C PHE A 734 -0.76 -2.85 34.72
N GLY A 735 -0.12 -3.98 34.97
CA GLY A 735 -0.57 -5.29 34.52
C GLY A 735 0.23 -5.89 33.38
N PHE A 736 -0.31 -7.00 32.87
CA PHE A 736 0.27 -7.76 31.77
C PHE A 736 0.08 -7.02 30.43
N ARG A 737 1.16 -6.86 29.68
CA ARG A 737 1.21 -6.27 28.33
C ARG A 737 0.77 -7.27 27.25
N SER A 738 -0.49 -7.21 26.82
CA SER A 738 -0.99 -8.04 25.71
C SER A 738 -0.44 -7.59 24.33
N ASP A 739 0.00 -6.34 24.20
CA ASP A 739 0.63 -5.79 22.98
C ASP A 739 2.03 -6.37 22.69
N LEU A 740 2.68 -6.95 23.70
CA LEU A 740 3.95 -7.69 23.56
C LEU A 740 3.76 -9.12 23.07
N LEU A 741 2.52 -9.58 22.88
CA LEU A 741 2.26 -10.92 22.36
C LEU A 741 2.46 -11.00 20.85
N ILE A 742 2.84 -12.19 20.38
CA ILE A 742 2.86 -12.48 18.95
C ILE A 742 1.45 -12.79 18.49
N SER A 743 0.89 -11.98 17.59
CA SER A 743 -0.44 -12.24 16.99
C SER A 743 -0.38 -13.17 15.79
N ASP A 744 0.73 -13.17 15.04
CA ASP A 744 0.90 -13.97 13.83
C ASP A 744 1.04 -15.47 14.15
N ARG A 745 0.13 -16.30 13.63
CA ARG A 745 0.07 -17.74 13.93
C ARG A 745 1.29 -18.50 13.44
N HIS A 746 1.84 -18.13 12.28
CA HIS A 746 3.03 -18.76 11.75
C HIS A 746 4.23 -18.49 12.68
N GLU A 747 4.42 -17.24 13.10
CA GLU A 747 5.48 -16.86 14.02
C GLU A 747 5.30 -17.47 15.42
N ARG A 748 4.04 -17.70 15.86
CA ARG A 748 3.72 -18.44 17.10
C ARG A 748 4.10 -19.91 17.00
N ARG A 749 3.70 -20.60 15.93
CA ARG A 749 4.06 -22.02 15.70
C ARG A 749 5.56 -22.23 15.57
N LYS A 750 6.26 -21.33 14.86
CA LYS A 750 7.73 -21.34 14.73
C LYS A 750 8.43 -21.28 16.10
N ARG A 751 7.76 -20.78 17.14
CA ARG A 751 8.26 -20.59 18.51
C ARG A 751 7.55 -21.47 19.54
N ASP A 752 6.84 -22.52 19.10
CA ASP A 752 6.12 -23.44 19.97
C ASP A 752 5.14 -22.77 20.96
N LEU A 753 4.54 -21.63 20.56
CA LEU A 753 3.53 -20.95 21.35
C LEU A 753 2.13 -21.48 21.02
N PRO A 754 1.23 -21.62 22.01
CA PRO A 754 -0.14 -22.06 21.77
C PRO A 754 -0.90 -21.05 20.91
N GLU A 755 -1.92 -21.48 20.18
CA GLU A 755 -2.80 -20.52 19.50
C GLU A 755 -3.61 -19.72 20.53
N ARG A 756 -3.93 -18.46 20.21
CA ARG A 756 -4.70 -17.58 21.09
C ARG A 756 -6.02 -17.18 20.44
N PRO A 757 -7.11 -17.10 21.20
CA PRO A 757 -8.33 -16.48 20.71
C PRO A 757 -8.09 -15.00 20.42
N ARG A 758 -8.78 -14.45 19.41
CA ARG A 758 -8.71 -13.02 19.08
C ARG A 758 -9.40 -12.12 20.11
N ALA A 759 -10.41 -12.65 20.80
CA ALA A 759 -11.14 -11.96 21.87
C ALA A 759 -11.74 -12.95 22.87
N HIS A 760 -12.13 -12.46 24.06
CA HIS A 760 -12.92 -13.25 25.01
C HIS A 760 -14.32 -13.56 24.44
N LYS A 761 -14.90 -14.72 24.78
CA LYS A 761 -16.22 -15.11 24.27
C LYS A 761 -17.30 -14.17 24.79
N LEU A 762 -18.33 -13.92 23.98
CA LEU A 762 -19.46 -13.04 24.35
C LEU A 762 -20.16 -13.50 25.64
N GLU A 763 -20.21 -14.80 25.88
CA GLU A 763 -20.83 -15.42 27.06
C GLU A 763 -19.95 -15.37 28.32
N ASP A 764 -18.71 -14.89 28.21
CA ASP A 764 -17.80 -14.80 29.35
C ASP A 764 -18.16 -13.62 30.26
N THR A 765 -19.18 -13.83 31.09
CA THR A 765 -19.68 -12.84 32.06
C THR A 765 -18.62 -12.36 33.06
N SER A 766 -17.52 -13.11 33.24
CA SER A 766 -16.42 -12.69 34.12
C SER A 766 -15.67 -11.46 33.60
N LYS A 767 -15.86 -11.11 32.32
CA LYS A 767 -15.26 -9.97 31.64
C LYS A 767 -16.20 -8.77 31.50
N TYR A 768 -17.43 -8.85 32.02
CA TYR A 768 -18.40 -7.76 31.90
C TYR A 768 -18.07 -6.56 32.79
N ASN A 769 -17.19 -6.72 33.77
CA ASN A 769 -16.65 -5.62 34.60
C ASN A 769 -15.31 -5.07 34.08
N GLN A 770 -14.88 -5.50 32.89
CA GLN A 770 -13.64 -5.07 32.26
C GLN A 770 -13.97 -4.23 31.02
N SER A 771 -13.37 -3.04 30.95
CA SER A 771 -13.50 -2.18 29.77
C SER A 771 -12.79 -2.83 28.58
N PHE A 772 -13.36 -2.70 27.38
CA PHE A 772 -12.70 -3.12 26.14
C PHE A 772 -11.39 -2.36 25.86
N PHE A 773 -11.15 -1.22 26.53
CA PHE A 773 -9.85 -0.53 26.52
C PHE A 773 -8.79 -1.21 27.39
N GLY A 774 -9.19 -2.15 28.25
CA GLY A 774 -8.31 -2.97 29.08
C GLY A 774 -8.74 -3.04 30.56
N PRO A 775 -8.16 -3.98 31.33
CA PRO A 775 -8.51 -4.24 32.73
C PRO A 775 -8.15 -3.12 33.72
N GLY A 776 -7.29 -2.18 33.32
CA GLY A 776 -6.83 -1.06 34.15
C GLY A 776 -7.55 0.27 33.87
N VAL A 777 -8.62 0.26 33.08
CA VAL A 777 -9.30 1.47 32.60
C VAL A 777 -10.66 1.67 33.28
N ASP A 778 -10.89 2.87 33.80
CA ASP A 778 -12.15 3.32 34.42
C ASP A 778 -12.32 4.84 34.20
N PHE A 779 -13.38 5.42 34.78
CA PHE A 779 -13.55 6.87 34.86
C PHE A 779 -12.61 7.49 35.90
N ILE A 780 -11.95 8.60 35.53
CA ILE A 780 -10.97 9.32 36.34
C ILE A 780 -11.31 10.80 36.48
N ASP A 781 -10.95 11.39 37.63
CA ASP A 781 -10.79 12.84 37.74
C ASP A 781 -9.46 13.23 37.06
N PHE A 782 -9.52 14.12 36.06
CA PHE A 782 -8.36 14.50 35.25
C PHE A 782 -8.04 15.99 35.31
N GLU A 783 -6.76 16.27 35.51
CA GLU A 783 -6.16 17.59 35.51
C GLU A 783 -4.75 17.50 34.90
N THR A 784 -4.30 18.55 34.22
CA THR A 784 -2.93 18.58 33.70
C THR A 784 -2.41 19.99 33.50
N THR A 785 -1.12 20.20 33.74
CA THR A 785 -0.40 21.37 33.27
C THR A 785 0.65 20.95 32.27
N ILE A 786 0.63 21.56 31.09
CA ILE A 786 1.54 21.25 29.99
C ILE A 786 2.36 22.49 29.68
N SER A 787 3.67 22.33 29.50
CA SER A 787 4.53 23.38 28.97
C SER A 787 5.17 22.98 27.65
N THR A 788 5.36 23.94 26.75
CA THR A 788 5.99 23.72 25.45
C THR A 788 6.78 24.96 24.98
N SER A 789 7.35 24.91 23.79
CA SER A 789 8.01 26.05 23.14
C SER A 789 7.08 27.26 23.06
N GLU A 790 7.64 28.46 23.19
CA GLU A 790 6.88 29.72 23.22
C GLU A 790 5.98 29.96 21.99
N ASP A 791 6.39 29.44 20.82
CA ASP A 791 5.69 29.55 19.55
C ASP A 791 4.61 28.45 19.32
N GLN A 792 4.47 27.49 20.24
CA GLN A 792 3.53 26.38 20.11
C GLN A 792 2.33 26.51 21.06
N ILE A 793 1.25 25.82 20.73
CA ILE A 793 0.09 25.64 21.58
C ILE A 793 0.08 24.19 22.07
N ALA A 794 0.01 23.99 23.39
CA ALA A 794 -0.16 22.68 23.97
C ALA A 794 -1.63 22.41 24.33
N ILE A 795 -2.09 21.19 24.06
CA ILE A 795 -3.50 20.79 24.20
C ILE A 795 -3.57 19.42 24.87
N ALA A 796 -4.49 19.27 25.82
CA ALA A 796 -4.95 18.00 26.39
C ALA A 796 -6.42 18.11 26.78
N PRO A 797 -7.14 16.99 26.98
CA PRO A 797 -8.52 17.00 27.46
C PRO A 797 -8.75 17.93 28.67
N GLY A 798 -9.85 18.67 28.64
CA GLY A 798 -10.24 19.59 29.72
C GLY A 798 -10.33 21.04 29.30
N TYR A 799 -10.87 21.86 30.21
CA TYR A 799 -11.09 23.28 29.99
C TYR A 799 -9.87 24.06 30.44
N LEU A 800 -9.43 25.01 29.62
CA LEU A 800 -8.29 25.87 29.92
C LEU A 800 -8.61 26.73 31.15
N GLN A 801 -7.89 26.49 32.25
CA GLN A 801 -7.99 27.25 33.49
C GLN A 801 -7.07 28.46 33.47
N LYS A 802 -5.86 28.26 32.93
CA LYS A 802 -4.81 29.28 32.92
C LYS A 802 -3.83 29.03 31.78
N GLU A 803 -3.40 30.12 31.16
CA GLU A 803 -2.31 30.16 30.19
C GLU A 803 -1.31 31.23 30.63
N TRP A 804 0.00 30.93 30.57
CA TRP A 804 1.05 31.89 30.86
C TRP A 804 2.37 31.53 30.16
N THR A 805 3.27 32.51 30.07
CA THR A 805 4.65 32.30 29.62
C THR A 805 5.58 32.46 30.81
N ASP A 806 6.50 31.53 30.99
CA ASP A 806 7.58 31.62 31.99
C ASP A 806 8.86 30.98 31.42
N ASN A 807 10.02 31.55 31.72
CA ASN A 807 11.34 31.06 31.27
C ASN A 807 11.43 30.71 29.76
N GLY A 808 10.77 31.49 28.89
CA GLY A 808 10.76 31.23 27.43
C GLY A 808 9.94 30.02 27.00
N ARG A 809 9.04 29.53 27.86
CA ARG A 809 8.12 28.42 27.60
C ARG A 809 6.69 28.88 27.85
N ARG A 810 5.74 28.32 27.10
CA ARG A 810 4.31 28.59 27.24
C ARG A 810 3.64 27.44 27.97
N TYR A 811 2.83 27.76 28.97
CA TYR A 811 2.19 26.83 29.88
C TYR A 811 0.66 26.89 29.76
N PHE A 812 0.02 25.73 29.87
CA PHE A 812 -1.41 25.54 29.75
C PHE A 812 -1.90 24.61 30.85
N HIS A 813 -2.81 25.09 31.70
CA HIS A 813 -3.44 24.29 32.75
C HIS A 813 -4.86 23.92 32.31
N TYR A 814 -5.13 22.62 32.15
CA TYR A 814 -6.42 22.06 31.80
C TYR A 814 -7.00 21.25 32.96
N LYS A 815 -8.31 21.34 33.15
CA LYS A 815 -9.03 20.56 34.16
C LYS A 815 -10.38 20.13 33.63
N MET A 816 -10.76 18.87 33.89
CA MET A 816 -12.11 18.38 33.61
C MET A 816 -13.08 18.80 34.73
N ASP A 817 -14.34 19.08 34.37
CA ASP A 817 -15.40 19.37 35.34
C ASP A 817 -16.27 18.15 35.69
N SER A 818 -15.98 17.01 35.07
CA SER A 818 -16.58 15.70 35.33
C SER A 818 -15.56 14.58 35.12
N PRO A 819 -15.75 13.39 35.72
CA PRO A 819 -14.94 12.22 35.41
C PRO A 819 -14.98 11.87 33.91
N MET A 820 -13.88 11.33 33.40
CA MET A 820 -13.73 10.89 32.01
C MET A 820 -13.03 9.54 31.94
N VAL A 821 -13.15 8.80 30.84
CA VAL A 821 -12.39 7.54 30.66
C VAL A 821 -10.88 7.81 30.82
N ALA A 822 -10.15 6.89 31.46
CA ALA A 822 -8.69 6.94 31.66
C ALA A 822 -7.86 6.80 30.37
N PHE A 823 -8.22 7.55 29.34
CA PHE A 823 -7.61 7.60 28.03
C PHE A 823 -7.51 9.08 27.62
N TYR A 824 -6.30 9.61 27.61
CA TYR A 824 -6.03 11.03 27.40
C TYR A 824 -4.73 11.26 26.63
N SER A 825 -4.59 12.44 26.03
CA SER A 825 -3.48 12.79 25.16
C SER A 825 -2.89 14.15 25.45
N PHE A 826 -1.65 14.33 25.02
CA PHE A 826 -0.87 15.56 25.07
C PHE A 826 -0.41 15.90 23.66
N LEU A 827 -0.73 17.10 23.20
CA LEU A 827 -0.40 17.59 21.88
C LEU A 827 0.35 18.91 21.95
N SER A 828 1.25 19.14 20.99
CA SER A 828 1.95 20.42 20.85
C SER A 828 2.32 20.71 19.39
N ALA A 829 1.86 21.84 18.87
CA ALA A 829 2.25 22.31 17.54
C ALA A 829 2.07 23.83 17.36
N ARG A 830 2.59 24.33 16.25
CA ARG A 830 2.30 25.66 15.71
C ARG A 830 0.97 25.61 14.94
N HIS A 831 -0.13 25.77 15.66
CA HIS A 831 -1.47 25.78 15.07
C HIS A 831 -2.00 27.20 14.89
N ASP A 832 -2.75 27.41 13.81
CA ASP A 832 -3.79 28.44 13.77
C ASP A 832 -5.11 27.84 14.29
N VAL A 833 -5.99 28.69 14.84
CA VAL A 833 -7.16 28.22 15.58
C VAL A 833 -8.43 28.88 15.08
N LYS A 834 -9.32 28.08 14.48
CA LYS A 834 -10.70 28.47 14.24
C LYS A 834 -11.52 28.25 15.52
N ARG A 835 -12.32 29.24 15.92
CA ARG A 835 -13.23 29.15 17.06
C ARG A 835 -14.67 29.47 16.65
N ASP A 836 -15.60 28.75 17.24
CA ASP A 836 -17.04 28.93 17.09
C ASP A 836 -17.76 28.48 18.37
N GLU A 837 -19.05 28.76 18.50
CA GLU A 837 -19.89 28.32 19.62
C GLU A 837 -21.23 27.80 19.08
N HIS A 838 -21.71 26.71 19.66
CA HIS A 838 -23.02 26.14 19.32
C HIS A 838 -23.74 25.67 20.59
N LYS A 839 -24.88 26.31 20.91
CA LYS A 839 -25.71 25.97 22.08
C LYS A 839 -24.94 25.85 23.41
N GLY A 840 -23.94 26.72 23.62
CA GLY A 840 -23.11 26.71 24.83
C GLY A 840 -21.95 25.70 24.81
N VAL A 841 -21.70 25.04 23.67
CA VAL A 841 -20.51 24.22 23.42
C VAL A 841 -19.52 25.01 22.55
N ASN A 842 -18.31 25.23 23.05
CA ASN A 842 -17.23 25.84 22.28
C ASN A 842 -16.66 24.83 21.27
N ILE A 843 -16.52 25.24 20.02
CA ILE A 843 -15.94 24.40 18.95
C ILE A 843 -14.62 25.04 18.53
N GLU A 844 -13.53 24.28 18.57
CA GLU A 844 -12.23 24.75 18.13
C GLU A 844 -11.57 23.78 17.16
N VAL A 845 -10.95 24.31 16.10
CA VAL A 845 -10.19 23.52 15.13
C VAL A 845 -8.78 24.09 15.04
N TYR A 846 -7.81 23.31 15.51
CA TYR A 846 -6.39 23.60 15.51
C TYR A 846 -5.77 22.95 14.28
N HIS A 847 -5.19 23.77 13.38
CA HIS A 847 -4.73 23.31 12.08
C HIS A 847 -3.46 24.03 11.65
N ASP A 848 -2.72 23.43 10.70
CA ASP A 848 -1.66 24.11 9.99
C ASP A 848 -2.28 25.19 9.09
N PRO A 849 -1.75 26.44 9.07
CA PRO A 849 -2.29 27.51 8.25
C PRO A 849 -2.42 27.19 6.75
N LYS A 850 -1.61 26.26 6.24
CA LYS A 850 -1.69 25.81 4.84
C LYS A 850 -2.91 24.93 4.58
N HIS A 851 -3.54 24.38 5.61
CA HIS A 851 -4.57 23.34 5.51
C HIS A 851 -5.99 23.81 5.86
N ALA A 852 -6.27 25.11 5.69
CA ALA A 852 -7.54 25.70 6.08
C ALA A 852 -8.77 25.24 5.25
N TRP A 853 -8.59 24.46 4.18
CA TRP A 853 -9.64 24.13 3.19
C TRP A 853 -10.94 23.60 3.79
N ASN A 854 -10.85 22.69 4.76
CA ASN A 854 -12.02 21.97 5.30
C ASN A 854 -12.35 22.34 6.75
N VAL A 855 -11.71 23.37 7.30
CA VAL A 855 -11.86 23.76 8.72
C VAL A 855 -13.29 24.20 9.04
N ASP A 856 -13.90 25.04 8.20
CA ASP A 856 -15.29 25.49 8.41
C ASP A 856 -16.29 24.33 8.28
N LEU A 857 -15.99 23.36 7.40
CA LEU A 857 -16.80 22.18 7.21
C LEU A 857 -16.75 21.25 8.44
N MET A 858 -15.58 21.07 9.04
CA MET A 858 -15.42 20.35 10.30
C MET A 858 -16.23 21.02 11.42
N VAL A 859 -16.16 22.35 11.56
CA VAL A 859 -16.98 23.10 12.53
C VAL A 859 -18.46 22.83 12.30
N GLN A 860 -18.93 22.89 11.06
CA GLN A 860 -20.34 22.64 10.74
C GLN A 860 -20.76 21.20 11.06
N SER A 861 -19.91 20.21 10.76
CA SER A 861 -20.17 18.81 11.10
C SER A 861 -20.35 18.62 12.60
N VAL A 862 -19.49 19.24 13.42
CA VAL A 862 -19.63 19.21 14.89
C VAL A 862 -20.99 19.78 15.32
N LYS A 863 -21.43 20.91 14.76
CA LYS A 863 -22.72 21.53 15.11
C LYS A 863 -23.91 20.60 14.81
N ASP A 864 -23.95 20.07 13.59
CA ASP A 864 -25.04 19.22 13.12
C ASP A 864 -25.03 17.86 13.86
N SER A 865 -23.85 17.34 14.20
CA SER A 865 -23.67 16.17 15.06
C SER A 865 -24.19 16.40 16.47
N LEU A 866 -23.82 17.51 17.13
CA LEU A 866 -24.34 17.85 18.46
C LEU A 866 -25.87 17.95 18.43
N ASP A 867 -26.43 18.64 17.44
CA ASP A 867 -27.88 18.77 17.28
C ASP A 867 -28.59 17.42 17.16
N TYR A 868 -28.06 16.53 16.32
CA TYR A 868 -28.66 15.23 16.11
C TYR A 868 -28.47 14.32 17.35
N PHE A 869 -27.24 14.15 17.84
CA PHE A 869 -26.93 13.20 18.92
C PHE A 869 -27.58 13.61 20.25
N GLU A 870 -27.64 14.91 20.57
CA GLU A 870 -28.34 15.37 21.77
C GLU A 870 -29.83 15.04 21.74
N SER A 871 -30.46 15.24 20.58
CA SER A 871 -31.88 14.96 20.41
C SER A 871 -32.19 13.46 20.49
N GLN A 872 -31.37 12.62 19.86
CA GLN A 872 -31.64 11.20 19.70
C GLN A 872 -31.12 10.35 20.87
N PHE A 873 -29.89 10.59 21.35
CA PHE A 873 -29.21 9.70 22.30
C PHE A 873 -29.09 10.31 23.71
N GLY A 874 -29.24 11.63 23.84
CA GLY A 874 -29.25 12.37 25.10
C GLY A 874 -28.09 13.38 25.20
N PRO A 875 -27.99 14.13 26.30
CA PRO A 875 -27.15 15.33 26.37
C PRO A 875 -25.67 15.08 26.12
N TYR A 876 -25.01 16.06 25.49
CA TYR A 876 -23.56 16.12 25.42
C TYR A 876 -22.99 16.44 26.82
N GLN A 877 -21.90 15.76 27.18
CA GLN A 877 -21.39 15.78 28.56
C GLN A 877 -20.36 16.90 28.82
N HIS A 878 -19.92 17.61 27.79
CA HIS A 878 -18.86 18.62 27.88
C HIS A 878 -19.34 19.98 27.35
N LYS A 879 -18.58 21.04 27.66
CA LYS A 879 -18.85 22.42 27.17
C LYS A 879 -17.94 22.83 26.01
N GLN A 880 -17.19 21.88 25.46
CA GLN A 880 -16.31 22.13 24.32
C GLN A 880 -16.16 20.86 23.47
N MET A 881 -15.80 21.03 22.20
CA MET A 881 -15.35 19.96 21.31
C MET A 881 -14.23 20.51 20.42
N ARG A 882 -13.07 19.86 20.43
CA ARG A 882 -11.88 20.34 19.72
C ARG A 882 -11.37 19.32 18.71
N ILE A 883 -10.96 19.79 17.55
CA ILE A 883 -10.28 19.01 16.50
C ILE A 883 -8.84 19.52 16.38
N ILE A 884 -7.85 18.62 16.39
CA ILE A 884 -6.44 19.00 16.48
C ILE A 884 -5.61 18.28 15.44
N GLU A 885 -5.04 19.02 14.50
CA GLU A 885 -4.20 18.45 13.47
C GLU A 885 -2.84 17.94 13.99
N PHE A 886 -2.41 16.77 13.52
CA PHE A 886 -1.08 16.21 13.74
C PHE A 886 -0.46 15.67 12.43
N PRO A 887 0.88 15.48 12.37
CA PRO A 887 1.60 15.07 11.17
C PRO A 887 1.10 13.77 10.53
N GLY A 888 1.15 13.69 9.20
CA GLY A 888 0.70 12.56 8.38
C GLY A 888 1.55 11.29 8.46
N TYR A 889 2.45 11.19 9.45
CA TYR A 889 3.23 9.98 9.71
C TYR A 889 2.34 8.80 10.15
N ARG A 890 1.19 9.11 10.75
CA ARG A 890 0.14 8.16 11.11
C ARG A 890 -1.20 8.67 10.56
N SER A 891 -2.01 7.80 9.97
CA SER A 891 -3.21 8.18 9.21
C SER A 891 -4.49 7.72 9.92
N PHE A 892 -4.88 8.42 10.99
CA PHE A 892 -6.11 8.17 11.74
C PHE A 892 -6.65 9.45 12.38
N ALA A 893 -7.87 9.39 12.92
CA ALA A 893 -8.41 10.32 13.91
C ALA A 893 -8.73 9.53 15.20
N GLN A 894 -8.71 10.19 16.35
CA GLN A 894 -8.94 9.51 17.63
C GLN A 894 -9.73 10.38 18.59
N SER A 895 -10.94 9.96 18.96
CA SER A 895 -11.76 10.69 19.92
C SER A 895 -11.32 10.47 21.37
N PHE A 896 -10.70 11.49 21.99
CA PHE A 896 -10.55 11.59 23.46
C PHE A 896 -11.68 12.47 24.04
N ALA A 897 -11.81 12.55 25.37
CA ALA A 897 -12.81 13.42 26.00
C ALA A 897 -12.66 14.86 25.50
N ASN A 898 -13.71 15.40 24.85
CA ASN A 898 -13.78 16.74 24.25
C ASN A 898 -12.65 17.16 23.28
N THR A 899 -11.76 16.26 22.88
CA THR A 899 -10.50 16.58 22.18
C THR A 899 -10.18 15.48 21.18
N VAL A 900 -10.13 15.79 19.89
CA VAL A 900 -10.00 14.81 18.81
C VAL A 900 -8.81 15.15 17.91
N PRO A 901 -7.67 14.47 18.09
CA PRO A 901 -6.56 14.55 17.15
C PRO A 901 -6.91 13.96 15.78
N TYR A 902 -6.53 14.66 14.71
CA TYR A 902 -6.73 14.31 13.31
C TYR A 902 -5.41 14.35 12.56
N SER A 903 -5.12 13.30 11.78
CA SER A 903 -3.99 13.32 10.86
C SER A 903 -4.20 14.34 9.73
N GLU A 904 -3.14 15.03 9.31
CA GLU A 904 -3.16 15.96 8.16
C GLU A 904 -3.75 15.32 6.88
N VAL A 905 -3.62 13.99 6.73
CA VAL A 905 -4.06 13.24 5.54
C VAL A 905 -5.47 12.63 5.64
N ILE A 906 -6.19 12.76 6.77
CA ILE A 906 -7.51 12.12 6.95
C ILE A 906 -8.71 13.08 6.81
N GLY A 907 -8.47 14.36 6.54
CA GLY A 907 -9.57 15.28 6.21
C GLY A 907 -9.16 16.72 5.92
N PHE A 908 -8.10 17.21 6.54
CA PHE A 908 -7.61 18.58 6.31
C PHE A 908 -7.24 18.85 4.84
N THR A 909 -6.69 17.84 4.18
CA THR A 909 -6.17 17.93 2.81
C THR A 909 -7.12 17.35 1.76
N ALA A 910 -8.36 17.00 2.11
CA ALA A 910 -9.37 16.52 1.17
C ALA A 910 -9.76 17.59 0.13
N ASP A 911 -9.99 17.19 -1.11
CA ASP A 911 -10.50 18.05 -2.18
C ASP A 911 -11.99 17.79 -2.42
N LEU A 912 -12.85 18.63 -1.84
CA LEU A 912 -14.33 18.51 -1.88
C LEU A 912 -14.99 19.45 -2.89
N ARG A 913 -14.27 19.87 -3.94
CA ARG A 913 -14.81 20.80 -4.95
C ARG A 913 -15.81 20.15 -5.90
N ASP A 914 -15.76 18.82 -6.06
CA ASP A 914 -16.77 18.08 -6.82
C ASP A 914 -17.96 17.76 -5.90
N PRO A 915 -19.16 18.31 -6.16
CA PRO A 915 -20.33 18.06 -5.30
C PRO A 915 -20.85 16.61 -5.37
N GLU A 916 -20.44 15.84 -6.38
CA GLU A 916 -20.79 14.43 -6.50
C GLU A 916 -19.96 13.54 -5.57
N ASP A 917 -18.83 14.05 -5.07
CA ASP A 917 -17.94 13.30 -4.17
C ASP A 917 -18.55 13.11 -2.78
N ILE A 918 -18.15 12.00 -2.13
CA ILE A 918 -18.55 11.74 -0.76
C ILE A 918 -17.77 12.70 0.13
N ASP A 919 -18.50 13.48 0.91
CA ASP A 919 -17.92 14.32 1.94
C ASP A 919 -17.49 13.49 3.16
N TYR A 920 -16.35 12.80 3.00
CA TYR A 920 -15.80 11.98 4.07
C TYR A 920 -15.25 12.81 5.21
N VAL A 921 -14.93 14.09 5.02
CA VAL A 921 -14.47 14.97 6.10
C VAL A 921 -15.61 15.20 7.08
N TYR A 922 -16.79 15.52 6.54
CA TYR A 922 -18.00 15.73 7.33
C TYR A 922 -18.40 14.44 8.06
N TYR A 923 -18.35 13.31 7.37
CA TYR A 923 -18.67 12.00 7.95
C TYR A 923 -17.67 11.55 9.03
N VAL A 924 -16.34 11.64 8.79
CA VAL A 924 -15.33 11.27 9.80
C VAL A 924 -15.44 12.21 11.00
N THR A 925 -15.70 13.50 10.79
CA THR A 925 -15.97 14.44 11.90
C THR A 925 -17.17 14.02 12.73
N ALA A 926 -18.28 13.66 12.08
CA ALA A 926 -19.47 13.20 12.77
C ALA A 926 -19.22 11.87 13.53
N HIS A 927 -18.40 10.96 12.97
CA HIS A 927 -18.00 9.71 13.61
C HIS A 927 -17.21 9.95 14.89
N GLU A 928 -16.20 10.82 14.85
CA GLU A 928 -15.40 11.11 16.04
C GLU A 928 -16.20 11.88 17.12
N VAL A 929 -17.17 12.70 16.73
CA VAL A 929 -18.11 13.34 17.67
C VAL A 929 -19.04 12.28 18.28
N ALA A 930 -19.50 11.30 17.50
CA ALA A 930 -20.38 10.23 17.98
C ALA A 930 -19.73 9.38 19.07
N HIS A 931 -18.41 9.21 19.04
CA HIS A 931 -17.67 8.50 20.09
C HIS A 931 -17.85 9.11 21.48
N GLN A 932 -18.19 10.40 21.57
CA GLN A 932 -18.48 11.05 22.86
C GLN A 932 -19.71 10.42 23.55
N TRP A 933 -20.62 9.81 22.79
CA TRP A 933 -21.68 8.94 23.30
C TRP A 933 -21.21 7.48 23.33
N TRP A 934 -20.69 6.98 22.20
CA TRP A 934 -20.32 5.58 22.01
C TRP A 934 -18.83 5.34 22.28
N GLY A 935 -18.51 4.87 23.48
CA GLY A 935 -17.15 4.68 23.98
C GLY A 935 -16.87 5.51 25.23
N HIS A 936 -17.26 6.79 25.23
CA HIS A 936 -17.06 7.70 26.38
C HIS A 936 -18.22 7.69 27.38
N GLN A 937 -19.47 7.91 26.95
CA GLN A 937 -20.64 7.75 27.85
C GLN A 937 -20.97 6.28 28.07
N LEU A 938 -21.00 5.50 26.99
CA LEU A 938 -21.30 4.08 27.00
C LEU A 938 -20.04 3.31 26.60
N GLY A 939 -19.37 2.70 27.57
CA GLY A 939 -18.28 1.75 27.31
C GLY A 939 -18.81 0.39 26.87
N ALA A 940 -17.91 -0.55 26.56
CA ALA A 940 -18.26 -1.93 26.22
C ALA A 940 -17.44 -2.91 27.06
N ALA A 941 -18.04 -4.07 27.36
CA ALA A 941 -17.33 -5.18 28.00
C ALA A 941 -16.25 -5.72 27.07
N ASP A 942 -15.13 -6.18 27.64
CA ASP A 942 -14.01 -6.77 26.88
C ASP A 942 -14.31 -8.21 26.43
N VAL A 943 -15.25 -8.34 25.49
CA VAL A 943 -15.68 -9.60 24.88
C VAL A 943 -15.93 -9.41 23.38
N GLN A 944 -16.13 -10.52 22.66
CA GLN A 944 -16.61 -10.55 21.28
C GLN A 944 -17.74 -9.52 21.04
N GLY A 945 -17.63 -8.74 19.96
CA GLY A 945 -18.62 -7.73 19.61
C GLY A 945 -18.47 -6.38 20.31
N SER A 946 -17.51 -6.21 21.23
CA SER A 946 -17.27 -4.93 21.93
C SER A 946 -17.14 -3.72 20.99
N ALA A 947 -16.34 -3.87 19.93
CA ALA A 947 -16.12 -2.85 18.91
C ALA A 947 -17.40 -2.45 18.13
N ILE A 948 -18.47 -3.24 18.16
CA ILE A 948 -19.75 -2.83 17.54
C ILE A 948 -20.37 -1.68 18.32
N LEU A 949 -20.30 -1.72 19.64
CA LEU A 949 -20.89 -0.70 20.49
C LEU A 949 -20.17 0.63 20.36
N SER A 950 -18.84 0.63 20.13
CA SER A 950 -18.08 1.86 19.90
C SER A 950 -18.08 2.29 18.42
N GLU A 951 -17.77 1.38 17.50
CA GLU A 951 -17.52 1.71 16.09
C GLU A 951 -18.79 1.66 15.25
N SER A 952 -19.56 0.57 15.28
CA SER A 952 -20.76 0.45 14.43
C SER A 952 -21.86 1.45 14.82
N LEU A 953 -22.01 1.76 16.11
CA LEU A 953 -22.97 2.77 16.55
C LEU A 953 -22.52 4.20 16.21
N SER A 954 -21.21 4.47 16.25
CA SER A 954 -20.64 5.74 15.76
C SER A 954 -20.80 5.89 14.25
N GLN A 955 -20.59 4.80 13.50
CA GLN A 955 -20.85 4.69 12.07
C GLN A 955 -22.29 5.05 11.74
N TYR A 956 -23.25 4.35 12.35
CA TYR A 956 -24.67 4.62 12.19
C TYR A 956 -25.00 6.10 12.48
N SER A 957 -24.48 6.62 13.59
CA SER A 957 -24.71 8.01 14.01
C SER A 957 -24.19 9.01 12.98
N ALA A 958 -22.97 8.80 12.48
CA ALA A 958 -22.35 9.64 11.44
C ALA A 958 -23.12 9.58 10.12
N ILE A 959 -23.55 8.38 9.70
CA ILE A 959 -24.36 8.18 8.49
C ILE A 959 -25.69 8.92 8.60
N MET A 960 -26.33 8.95 9.78
CA MET A 960 -27.58 9.70 9.96
C MET A 960 -27.39 11.22 9.85
N VAL A 961 -26.28 11.75 10.38
CA VAL A 961 -25.92 13.17 10.22
C VAL A 961 -25.63 13.49 8.76
N LEU A 962 -24.91 12.61 8.05
CA LEU A 962 -24.66 12.72 6.62
C LEU A 962 -25.99 12.66 5.81
N LYS A 963 -26.91 11.76 6.19
CA LYS A 963 -28.23 11.58 5.55
C LYS A 963 -29.07 12.84 5.65
N LYS A 964 -29.08 13.48 6.83
CA LYS A 964 -29.82 14.74 7.04
C LYS A 964 -29.23 15.91 6.25
N ARG A 965 -27.91 15.93 6.08
CA ARG A 965 -27.19 16.98 5.36
C ARG A 965 -27.33 16.87 3.84
N TYR A 966 -27.10 15.68 3.29
CA TYR A 966 -26.92 15.45 1.86
C TYR A 966 -28.01 14.58 1.22
N GLY A 967 -28.98 14.08 1.99
CA GLY A 967 -30.08 13.26 1.48
C GLY A 967 -29.72 11.79 1.24
N GLU A 968 -30.70 10.98 0.88
CA GLU A 968 -30.56 9.51 0.74
C GLU A 968 -29.62 9.09 -0.40
N THR A 969 -29.51 9.92 -1.42
CA THR A 969 -28.71 9.63 -2.61
C THR A 969 -27.21 9.53 -2.33
N GLN A 970 -26.66 10.46 -1.53
CA GLN A 970 -25.26 10.39 -1.11
C GLN A 970 -24.99 9.17 -0.21
N ILE A 971 -25.98 8.78 0.60
CA ILE A 971 -25.89 7.59 1.47
C ILE A 971 -25.79 6.31 0.65
N ARG A 972 -26.51 6.21 -0.45
CA ARG A 972 -26.36 5.08 -1.38
C ARG A 972 -24.92 4.94 -1.89
N LYS A 973 -24.29 6.04 -2.34
CA LYS A 973 -22.90 6.02 -2.82
C LYS A 973 -21.97 5.56 -1.70
N PHE A 974 -22.15 6.07 -0.49
CA PHE A 974 -21.39 5.68 0.70
C PHE A 974 -21.56 4.19 1.04
N LEU A 975 -22.79 3.69 1.13
CA LEU A 975 -23.07 2.29 1.46
C LEU A 975 -22.54 1.32 0.40
N LYS A 976 -22.50 1.72 -0.87
CA LYS A 976 -21.85 0.94 -1.92
C LYS A 976 -20.34 0.76 -1.64
N TYR A 977 -19.65 1.80 -1.18
CA TYR A 977 -18.25 1.69 -0.75
C TYR A 977 -18.11 0.81 0.50
N GLU A 978 -19.00 0.94 1.47
CA GLU A 978 -18.99 0.10 2.68
C GLU A 978 -19.20 -1.39 2.33
N LEU A 979 -20.22 -1.71 1.53
CA LEU A 979 -20.50 -3.08 1.08
C LEU A 979 -19.33 -3.65 0.28
N ASP A 980 -18.80 -2.92 -0.70
CA ASP A 980 -17.65 -3.37 -1.50
C ASP A 980 -16.39 -3.57 -0.64
N ARG A 981 -16.13 -2.69 0.34
CA ARG A 981 -15.00 -2.86 1.28
C ARG A 981 -15.22 -4.05 2.23
N TYR A 982 -16.46 -4.31 2.66
CA TYR A 982 -16.81 -5.51 3.42
C TYR A 982 -16.56 -6.79 2.61
N LEU A 983 -17.10 -6.87 1.39
CA LEU A 983 -16.96 -8.02 0.50
C LEU A 983 -15.51 -8.29 0.09
N ARG A 984 -14.71 -7.23 -0.12
CA ARG A 984 -13.25 -7.37 -0.32
C ARG A 984 -12.55 -7.80 0.97
N GLY A 985 -12.91 -7.22 2.12
CA GLY A 985 -12.33 -7.51 3.42
C GLY A 985 -12.47 -8.97 3.83
N ARG A 986 -13.66 -9.56 3.68
CA ARG A 986 -13.89 -10.98 3.99
C ARG A 986 -13.08 -11.93 3.11
N SER A 987 -12.80 -11.54 1.85
CA SER A 987 -11.91 -12.33 0.98
C SER A 987 -10.44 -12.31 1.45
N GLY A 988 -10.09 -11.31 2.27
CA GLY A 988 -8.78 -11.13 2.89
C GLY A 988 -8.66 -11.69 4.31
N GLU A 989 -9.74 -12.23 4.88
CA GLU A 989 -9.74 -12.81 6.23
C GLU A 989 -8.68 -13.91 6.37
N LEU A 990 -8.07 -14.00 7.56
CA LEU A 990 -6.95 -14.91 7.84
C LEU A 990 -7.35 -16.14 8.66
N LEU A 991 -8.44 -16.06 9.44
CA LEU A 991 -8.92 -17.17 10.26
C LEU A 991 -10.32 -17.58 9.82
N GLU A 992 -11.29 -16.83 10.30
CA GLU A 992 -12.68 -17.02 9.99
C GLU A 992 -13.42 -15.69 10.13
N GLU A 993 -14.39 -15.46 9.26
CA GLU A 993 -15.32 -14.36 9.40
C GLU A 993 -16.26 -14.66 10.57
N MET A 994 -16.44 -13.70 11.47
CA MET A 994 -17.40 -13.85 12.57
C MET A 994 -18.77 -13.27 12.17
N PRO A 995 -19.88 -13.83 12.70
CA PRO A 995 -21.17 -13.13 12.70
C PRO A 995 -21.04 -11.72 13.28
N PHE A 996 -21.92 -10.80 12.84
CA PHE A 996 -21.79 -9.38 13.18
C PHE A 996 -21.62 -9.19 14.68
N MET A 997 -22.55 -9.72 15.49
CA MET A 997 -22.57 -9.54 16.96
C MET A 997 -21.34 -10.12 17.69
N ARG A 998 -20.54 -10.94 17.01
CA ARG A 998 -19.37 -11.65 17.57
C ARG A 998 -18.05 -11.18 16.99
N SER A 999 -18.01 -10.03 16.32
CA SER A 999 -16.79 -9.49 15.71
C SER A 999 -15.60 -9.50 16.69
N GLU A 1000 -14.49 -10.09 16.29
CA GLU A 1000 -13.26 -10.22 17.08
C GLU A 1000 -12.20 -9.20 16.62
N ASN A 1001 -12.53 -7.91 16.68
CA ASN A 1001 -11.70 -6.82 16.15
C ASN A 1001 -11.45 -6.89 14.63
N GLN A 1002 -12.41 -7.45 13.89
CA GLN A 1002 -12.36 -7.51 12.43
C GLN A 1002 -12.91 -6.20 11.84
N GLN A 1003 -12.02 -5.29 11.43
CA GLN A 1003 -12.40 -3.94 10.97
C GLN A 1003 -13.41 -3.93 9.81
N TYR A 1004 -13.31 -4.89 8.88
CA TYR A 1004 -14.28 -5.02 7.80
C TYR A 1004 -15.69 -5.41 8.31
N ILE A 1005 -15.82 -5.94 9.53
CA ILE A 1005 -17.09 -6.22 10.18
C ILE A 1005 -17.57 -4.99 10.98
N HIS A 1006 -16.85 -4.55 12.01
CA HIS A 1006 -17.37 -3.51 12.91
C HIS A 1006 -17.41 -2.09 12.31
N TYR A 1007 -16.72 -1.84 11.19
CA TYR A 1007 -16.93 -0.61 10.41
C TYR A 1007 -17.82 -0.84 9.19
N ARG A 1008 -17.40 -1.76 8.30
CA ARG A 1008 -18.00 -1.89 6.96
C ARG A 1008 -19.34 -2.62 6.99
N LYS A 1009 -19.35 -3.87 7.45
CA LYS A 1009 -20.59 -4.63 7.68
C LYS A 1009 -21.52 -3.90 8.65
N GLY A 1010 -20.97 -3.28 9.69
CA GLY A 1010 -21.73 -2.53 10.69
C GLY A 1010 -22.53 -1.38 10.10
N SER A 1011 -21.94 -0.62 9.18
CA SER A 1011 -22.65 0.43 8.44
C SER A 1011 -23.85 -0.15 7.66
N VAL A 1012 -23.63 -1.22 6.90
CA VAL A 1012 -24.70 -1.85 6.10
C VAL A 1012 -25.79 -2.44 7.01
N VAL A 1013 -25.42 -3.23 8.02
CA VAL A 1013 -26.35 -3.89 8.95
C VAL A 1013 -27.23 -2.87 9.69
N MET A 1014 -26.62 -1.80 10.23
CA MET A 1014 -27.41 -0.78 10.94
C MET A 1014 -28.36 -0.03 10.00
N MET A 1015 -27.96 0.18 8.75
CA MET A 1015 -28.83 0.77 7.74
C MET A 1015 -29.92 -0.19 7.24
N SER A 1016 -29.67 -1.50 7.21
CA SER A 1016 -30.71 -2.52 6.96
C SER A 1016 -31.77 -2.52 8.06
N ILE A 1017 -31.34 -2.41 9.33
CA ILE A 1017 -32.25 -2.33 10.48
C ILE A 1017 -33.02 -1.03 10.45
N LEU A 1018 -32.37 0.09 10.13
CA LEU A 1018 -33.02 1.39 9.95
C LEU A 1018 -34.13 1.32 8.90
N ASP A 1019 -33.86 0.71 7.75
CA ASP A 1019 -34.83 0.54 6.69
C ASP A 1019 -36.04 -0.31 7.12
N ARG A 1020 -35.82 -1.32 7.95
CA ARG A 1020 -36.89 -2.22 8.41
C ARG A 1020 -37.73 -1.63 9.54
N LEU A 1021 -37.09 -1.04 10.55
CA LEU A 1021 -37.74 -0.54 11.76
C LEU A 1021 -38.15 0.93 11.67
N GLY A 1022 -37.45 1.73 10.86
CA GLY A 1022 -37.55 3.19 10.82
C GLY A 1022 -36.65 3.91 11.84
N GLU A 1023 -36.31 5.17 11.56
CA GLU A 1023 -35.41 6.01 12.38
C GLU A 1023 -35.88 6.13 13.84
N GLU A 1024 -37.17 6.38 14.06
CA GLU A 1024 -37.73 6.61 15.39
C GLU A 1024 -37.56 5.39 16.31
N ARG A 1025 -37.86 4.19 15.81
CA ARG A 1025 -37.78 2.93 16.58
C ARG A 1025 -36.34 2.55 16.88
N VAL A 1026 -35.44 2.69 15.89
CA VAL A 1026 -34.00 2.43 16.09
C VAL A 1026 -33.41 3.42 17.10
N ASN A 1027 -33.65 4.73 16.93
CA ASN A 1027 -33.13 5.72 17.86
C ASN A 1027 -33.72 5.57 19.27
N THR A 1028 -34.98 5.15 19.40
CA THR A 1028 -35.58 4.82 20.70
C THR A 1028 -34.86 3.67 21.39
N ALA A 1029 -34.54 2.59 20.65
CA ALA A 1029 -33.76 1.47 21.18
C ALA A 1029 -32.35 1.92 21.63
N LEU A 1030 -31.65 2.69 20.80
CA LEU A 1030 -30.30 3.19 21.13
C LEU A 1030 -30.31 4.17 22.32
N LYS A 1031 -31.34 5.03 22.41
CA LYS A 1031 -31.55 5.91 23.56
C LYS A 1031 -31.82 5.13 24.83
N GLN A 1032 -32.58 4.03 24.74
CA GLN A 1032 -32.80 3.13 25.87
C GLN A 1032 -31.47 2.50 26.33
N LEU A 1033 -30.68 1.95 25.41
CA LEU A 1033 -29.35 1.40 25.73
C LEU A 1033 -28.45 2.42 26.42
N MET A 1034 -28.38 3.64 25.87
CA MET A 1034 -27.64 4.74 26.46
C MET A 1034 -28.16 5.08 27.87
N SER A 1035 -29.48 5.17 28.07
CA SER A 1035 -30.05 5.46 29.38
C SER A 1035 -29.76 4.39 30.45
N GLU A 1036 -29.64 3.13 30.03
CA GLU A 1036 -29.37 2.00 30.92
C GLU A 1036 -27.90 1.91 31.35
N PHE A 1037 -26.95 2.31 30.48
CA PHE A 1037 -25.50 2.07 30.68
C PHE A 1037 -24.62 3.32 30.71
N ARG A 1038 -25.19 4.53 30.52
CA ARG A 1038 -24.43 5.79 30.59
C ARG A 1038 -23.63 5.89 31.89
N PHE A 1039 -22.32 6.10 31.75
CA PHE A 1039 -21.33 6.22 32.82
C PHE A 1039 -21.26 5.03 33.78
N LYS A 1040 -21.73 3.85 33.36
CA LYS A 1040 -21.53 2.61 34.12
C LYS A 1040 -20.21 1.96 33.73
N SER A 1041 -19.48 1.47 34.73
CA SER A 1041 -18.28 0.64 34.56
C SER A 1041 -18.39 -0.75 35.18
N ASP A 1042 -19.55 -1.10 35.75
CA ASP A 1042 -19.82 -2.45 36.26
C ASP A 1042 -21.35 -2.73 36.35
N PRO A 1043 -21.90 -3.68 35.56
CA PRO A 1043 -21.29 -4.25 34.35
C PRO A 1043 -21.32 -3.25 33.17
N TYR A 1044 -20.38 -3.41 32.25
CA TYR A 1044 -20.44 -2.82 30.91
C TYR A 1044 -21.43 -3.58 30.02
N PRO A 1045 -22.07 -2.92 29.04
CA PRO A 1045 -22.98 -3.56 28.09
C PRO A 1045 -22.23 -4.43 27.07
N THR A 1046 -23.00 -5.34 26.45
CA THR A 1046 -22.55 -6.21 25.35
C THR A 1046 -23.45 -6.08 24.12
N THR A 1047 -23.11 -6.77 23.03
CA THR A 1047 -23.97 -6.85 21.84
C THR A 1047 -25.30 -7.57 22.11
N LEU A 1048 -25.38 -8.40 23.16
CA LEU A 1048 -26.65 -8.98 23.62
C LEU A 1048 -27.61 -7.90 24.10
N ASP A 1049 -27.10 -6.87 24.78
CA ASP A 1049 -27.91 -5.72 25.23
C ASP A 1049 -28.40 -4.89 24.04
N LEU A 1050 -27.54 -4.67 23.05
CA LEU A 1050 -27.93 -4.00 21.80
C LEU A 1050 -29.05 -4.76 21.08
N GLN A 1051 -28.89 -6.07 20.88
CA GLN A 1051 -29.92 -6.89 20.24
C GLN A 1051 -31.23 -6.88 21.04
N ARG A 1052 -31.14 -6.95 22.38
CA ARG A 1052 -32.32 -6.88 23.27
C ARG A 1052 -33.10 -5.58 23.09
N VAL A 1053 -32.44 -4.42 23.09
CA VAL A 1053 -33.15 -3.13 22.96
C VAL A 1053 -33.76 -2.95 21.56
N LEU A 1054 -33.10 -3.47 20.51
CA LEU A 1054 -33.65 -3.45 19.16
C LEU A 1054 -34.87 -4.37 19.05
N ASN A 1055 -34.78 -5.59 19.59
CA ASN A 1055 -35.88 -6.55 19.61
C ASN A 1055 -37.09 -6.04 20.39
N ALA A 1056 -36.88 -5.27 21.47
CA ALA A 1056 -37.95 -4.63 22.23
C ALA A 1056 -38.77 -3.63 21.40
N GLN A 1057 -38.17 -3.06 20.34
CA GLN A 1057 -38.85 -2.19 19.41
C GLN A 1057 -39.35 -2.92 18.16
N ALA A 1058 -39.05 -4.21 17.97
CA ALA A 1058 -39.31 -5.00 16.75
C ALA A 1058 -40.52 -5.95 16.87
N SER A 1059 -41.26 -6.15 15.77
CA SER A 1059 -42.25 -7.23 15.62
C SER A 1059 -41.56 -8.60 15.47
N PRO A 1060 -42.27 -9.74 15.62
CA PRO A 1060 -41.66 -11.06 15.52
C PRO A 1060 -40.90 -11.31 14.21
N ASP A 1061 -41.43 -10.85 13.07
CA ASP A 1061 -40.78 -11.01 11.76
C ASP A 1061 -39.51 -10.14 11.66
N GLU A 1062 -39.54 -8.91 12.20
CA GLU A 1062 -38.37 -8.04 12.27
C GLU A 1062 -37.31 -8.56 13.24
N GLN A 1063 -37.70 -9.19 14.35
CA GLN A 1063 -36.78 -9.85 15.29
C GLN A 1063 -36.04 -11.00 14.61
N ALA A 1064 -36.75 -11.80 13.79
CA ALA A 1064 -36.13 -12.85 12.99
C ALA A 1064 -35.11 -12.28 11.99
N PHE A 1065 -35.43 -11.16 11.33
CA PHE A 1065 -34.50 -10.45 10.45
C PHE A 1065 -33.26 -9.92 11.20
N ILE A 1066 -33.45 -9.31 12.38
CA ILE A 1066 -32.33 -8.83 13.22
C ILE A 1066 -31.44 -10.00 13.63
N ALA A 1067 -32.03 -11.10 14.10
CA ALA A 1067 -31.29 -12.30 14.48
C ALA A 1067 -30.47 -12.85 13.29
N ASP A 1068 -31.06 -12.89 12.09
CA ASP A 1068 -30.39 -13.36 10.88
C ASP A 1068 -29.10 -12.58 10.58
N ILE A 1069 -29.16 -11.25 10.58
CA ILE A 1069 -28.00 -10.41 10.25
C ILE A 1069 -27.02 -10.20 11.42
N PHE A 1070 -27.45 -10.43 12.67
CA PHE A 1070 -26.59 -10.35 13.87
C PHE A 1070 -25.84 -11.66 14.13
N GLU A 1071 -26.57 -12.78 14.09
CA GLU A 1071 -26.11 -14.10 14.54
C GLU A 1071 -25.51 -14.94 13.42
N GLN A 1072 -25.80 -14.62 12.15
CA GLN A 1072 -25.27 -15.33 10.98
C GLN A 1072 -24.45 -14.43 10.06
N ILE A 1073 -23.78 -15.06 9.09
CA ILE A 1073 -23.14 -14.38 7.96
C ILE A 1073 -24.09 -14.52 6.77
N THR A 1074 -25.13 -13.70 6.78
CA THR A 1074 -26.12 -13.65 5.70
C THR A 1074 -25.61 -12.87 4.50
N LEU A 1075 -25.78 -13.46 3.31
CA LEU A 1075 -25.51 -12.84 2.02
C LEU A 1075 -26.73 -12.98 1.13
N TYR A 1076 -26.96 -11.98 0.30
CA TYR A 1076 -28.01 -11.97 -0.70
C TYR A 1076 -27.40 -12.01 -2.11
N ASP A 1077 -28.16 -12.57 -3.04
CA ASP A 1077 -27.88 -12.52 -4.48
C ASP A 1077 -29.18 -12.11 -5.17
N LEU A 1078 -29.34 -10.81 -5.37
CA LEU A 1078 -30.53 -10.15 -5.90
C LEU A 1078 -30.20 -9.58 -7.27
N LYS A 1079 -30.95 -10.00 -8.29
CA LYS A 1079 -30.64 -9.60 -9.66
C LYS A 1079 -31.87 -9.14 -10.41
N MET A 1080 -31.73 -8.03 -11.13
CA MET A 1080 -32.74 -7.55 -12.07
C MET A 1080 -32.51 -8.19 -13.45
N ASP A 1081 -33.13 -9.34 -13.70
CA ASP A 1081 -32.90 -10.13 -14.92
C ASP A 1081 -33.53 -9.51 -16.17
N ALA A 1082 -34.75 -8.98 -16.09
CA ALA A 1082 -35.45 -8.39 -17.22
C ALA A 1082 -36.38 -7.26 -16.80
N VAL A 1083 -36.54 -6.29 -17.71
CA VAL A 1083 -37.47 -5.16 -17.57
C VAL A 1083 -38.16 -4.99 -18.92
N GLU A 1084 -39.48 -5.13 -18.94
CA GLU A 1084 -40.31 -4.93 -20.12
C GLU A 1084 -41.26 -3.77 -19.89
N VAL A 1085 -41.30 -2.81 -20.81
CA VAL A 1085 -42.18 -1.63 -20.72
C VAL A 1085 -43.17 -1.64 -21.86
N THR A 1086 -44.44 -1.56 -21.52
CA THR A 1086 -45.55 -1.50 -22.48
C THR A 1086 -46.41 -0.25 -22.23
N PRO A 1087 -46.75 0.55 -23.25
CA PRO A 1087 -47.68 1.65 -23.08
C PRO A 1087 -49.07 1.15 -22.66
N SER A 1088 -49.71 1.84 -21.71
CA SER A 1088 -51.05 1.55 -21.17
C SER A 1088 -51.94 2.79 -21.21
N GLU A 1089 -53.25 2.65 -21.00
CA GLU A 1089 -54.20 3.79 -20.94
C GLU A 1089 -53.87 4.75 -19.78
N ASP A 1090 -53.26 4.22 -18.71
CA ASP A 1090 -52.87 4.94 -17.49
C ASP A 1090 -51.36 5.27 -17.42
N GLY A 1091 -50.63 5.23 -18.54
CA GLY A 1091 -49.18 5.53 -18.60
C GLY A 1091 -48.34 4.40 -19.18
N TYR A 1092 -47.42 3.85 -18.38
CA TYR A 1092 -46.53 2.76 -18.77
C TYR A 1092 -46.64 1.59 -17.78
N GLU A 1093 -46.97 0.40 -18.28
CA GLU A 1093 -46.90 -0.84 -17.52
C GLU A 1093 -45.51 -1.45 -17.63
N VAL A 1094 -44.85 -1.65 -16.50
CA VAL A 1094 -43.48 -2.11 -16.35
C VAL A 1094 -43.50 -3.48 -15.69
N THR A 1095 -43.10 -4.52 -16.41
CA THR A 1095 -42.94 -5.87 -15.87
C THR A 1095 -41.48 -6.14 -15.57
N LEU A 1096 -41.19 -6.49 -14.32
CA LEU A 1096 -39.87 -6.74 -13.77
C LEU A 1096 -39.72 -8.22 -13.45
N THR A 1097 -38.65 -8.84 -13.95
CA THR A 1097 -38.25 -10.20 -13.58
C THR A 1097 -37.02 -10.12 -12.69
N ILE A 1098 -37.16 -10.59 -11.47
CA ILE A 1098 -36.14 -10.54 -10.42
C ILE A 1098 -35.76 -11.96 -10.03
N SER A 1099 -34.48 -12.27 -9.99
CA SER A 1099 -33.97 -13.48 -9.32
C SER A 1099 -33.49 -13.13 -7.92
N GLY A 1100 -33.83 -13.97 -6.95
CA GLY A 1100 -33.36 -13.81 -5.58
C GLY A 1100 -32.85 -15.12 -4.99
N ALA A 1101 -31.70 -15.07 -4.33
CA ALA A 1101 -31.21 -16.12 -3.45
C ALA A 1101 -30.67 -15.53 -2.14
N LYS A 1102 -30.68 -16.36 -1.09
CA LYS A 1102 -30.12 -16.03 0.22
C LYS A 1102 -29.17 -17.15 0.61
N TYR A 1103 -28.02 -16.78 1.17
CA TYR A 1103 -27.01 -17.71 1.63
C TYR A 1103 -26.63 -17.40 3.08
N ALA A 1104 -26.37 -18.44 3.86
CA ALA A 1104 -25.58 -18.32 5.06
C ALA A 1104 -24.19 -18.87 4.79
N ALA A 1105 -23.17 -18.04 5.02
CA ALA A 1105 -21.79 -18.49 5.02
C ALA A 1105 -21.38 -18.98 6.41
N ASP A 1106 -20.55 -20.01 6.47
CA ASP A 1106 -19.76 -20.27 7.66
C ASP A 1106 -18.54 -19.34 7.72
N GLY A 1107 -17.78 -19.41 8.81
CA GLY A 1107 -16.61 -18.56 9.00
C GLY A 1107 -15.48 -18.81 7.99
N GLN A 1108 -15.44 -19.99 7.34
CA GLN A 1108 -14.48 -20.33 6.28
C GLN A 1108 -14.96 -19.85 4.90
N GLY A 1109 -16.17 -19.31 4.80
CA GLY A 1109 -16.77 -18.82 3.57
C GLY A 1109 -17.48 -19.91 2.76
N LEU A 1110 -17.76 -21.09 3.33
CA LEU A 1110 -18.64 -22.07 2.70
C LEU A 1110 -20.08 -21.55 2.78
N GLU A 1111 -20.69 -21.35 1.63
CA GLU A 1111 -22.04 -20.81 1.51
C GLU A 1111 -23.07 -21.94 1.38
N THR A 1112 -24.10 -21.90 2.22
CA THR A 1112 -25.26 -22.79 2.15
C THR A 1112 -26.50 -21.96 1.81
N GLU A 1113 -27.19 -22.33 0.74
CA GLU A 1113 -28.42 -21.66 0.33
C GLU A 1113 -29.52 -21.81 1.41
N GLN A 1114 -30.21 -20.71 1.68
CA GLN A 1114 -31.37 -20.63 2.56
C GLN A 1114 -32.59 -20.15 1.78
N ALA A 1115 -33.78 -20.46 2.29
CA ALA A 1115 -35.01 -19.93 1.73
C ALA A 1115 -35.02 -18.39 1.86
N LEU A 1116 -35.17 -17.70 0.74
CA LEU A 1116 -35.42 -16.27 0.67
C LEU A 1116 -36.93 -16.05 0.65
N ASP A 1117 -37.42 -15.22 1.57
CA ASP A 1117 -38.80 -14.74 1.60
C ASP A 1117 -38.86 -13.34 2.25
N GLU A 1118 -38.29 -12.35 1.58
CA GLU A 1118 -37.98 -11.04 2.17
C GLU A 1118 -38.66 -9.88 1.43
N TRP A 1119 -38.94 -8.82 2.18
CA TRP A 1119 -39.41 -7.55 1.61
C TRP A 1119 -38.22 -6.72 1.16
N VAL A 1120 -38.08 -6.55 -0.16
CA VAL A 1120 -36.96 -5.87 -0.81
C VAL A 1120 -37.49 -4.66 -1.57
N ASP A 1121 -36.75 -3.55 -1.53
CA ASP A 1121 -37.13 -2.37 -2.30
C ASP A 1121 -36.99 -2.63 -3.80
N VAL A 1122 -38.02 -2.27 -4.56
CA VAL A 1122 -37.98 -2.22 -6.01
C VAL A 1122 -38.28 -0.79 -6.42
N ALA A 1123 -37.39 -0.23 -7.25
CA ALA A 1123 -37.51 1.15 -7.69
C ALA A 1123 -37.32 1.30 -9.20
N LEU A 1124 -37.98 2.32 -9.76
CA LEU A 1124 -37.90 2.73 -11.16
C LEU A 1124 -37.38 4.17 -11.22
N PHE A 1125 -36.48 4.46 -12.16
CA PHE A 1125 -35.80 5.75 -12.25
C PHE A 1125 -35.83 6.33 -13.67
N THR A 1126 -35.86 7.65 -13.78
CA THR A 1126 -35.66 8.39 -15.05
C THR A 1126 -34.19 8.67 -15.35
N SER A 1127 -33.28 8.37 -14.43
CA SER A 1127 -31.83 8.52 -14.60
C SER A 1127 -31.06 7.40 -13.90
N ASP A 1128 -29.76 7.34 -14.13
CA ASP A 1128 -28.89 6.36 -13.47
C ASP A 1128 -28.98 6.54 -11.94
N PRO A 1129 -29.37 5.50 -11.16
CA PRO A 1129 -29.44 5.56 -9.71
C PRO A 1129 -28.10 5.86 -9.02
N ALA A 1130 -26.97 5.72 -9.71
CA ALA A 1130 -25.65 6.13 -9.23
C ALA A 1130 -25.34 7.62 -9.35
N LYS A 1131 -26.17 8.38 -10.08
CA LYS A 1131 -26.01 9.82 -10.33
C LYS A 1131 -27.30 10.58 -10.05
N LEU A 1132 -28.11 10.06 -9.13
CA LEU A 1132 -29.30 10.77 -8.70
C LEU A 1132 -28.85 12.10 -8.09
N THR A 1133 -29.59 13.14 -8.38
CA THR A 1133 -29.39 14.49 -7.83
C THR A 1133 -30.68 15.03 -7.24
N ASP A 1134 -31.82 14.46 -7.65
CA ASP A 1134 -33.15 14.83 -7.19
C ASP A 1134 -34.00 13.57 -6.89
N ALA A 1135 -34.90 13.68 -5.92
CA ALA A 1135 -35.90 12.67 -5.62
C ALA A 1135 -36.93 12.50 -6.74
N GLU A 1136 -37.19 13.54 -7.55
CA GLU A 1136 -38.08 13.46 -8.73
C GLU A 1136 -37.60 12.45 -9.78
N GLN A 1137 -36.31 12.08 -9.74
CA GLN A 1137 -35.74 11.08 -10.64
C GLN A 1137 -36.13 9.64 -10.26
N VAL A 1138 -36.81 9.43 -9.12
CA VAL A 1138 -37.34 8.16 -8.65
C VAL A 1138 -38.84 8.10 -8.94
N LEU A 1139 -39.23 7.37 -10.00
CA LEU A 1139 -40.63 7.25 -10.43
C LEU A 1139 -41.46 6.34 -9.52
N TYR A 1140 -40.83 5.30 -9.00
CA TYR A 1140 -41.45 4.32 -8.12
C TYR A 1140 -40.41 3.85 -7.11
N ASN A 1141 -40.81 3.68 -5.86
CA ASN A 1141 -39.98 3.02 -4.84
C ASN A 1141 -40.91 2.40 -3.79
N ALA A 1142 -40.98 1.08 -3.76
CA ALA A 1142 -41.74 0.37 -2.73
C ALA A 1142 -41.18 -1.03 -2.46
N LYS A 1143 -41.47 -1.54 -1.27
CA LYS A 1143 -41.13 -2.92 -0.88
C LYS A 1143 -42.03 -3.93 -1.59
N HIS A 1144 -41.41 -4.91 -2.22
CA HIS A 1144 -42.06 -6.09 -2.77
C HIS A 1144 -41.46 -7.35 -2.16
N LYS A 1145 -42.28 -8.40 -2.10
CA LYS A 1145 -41.87 -9.67 -1.54
C LYS A 1145 -41.09 -10.48 -2.59
N VAL A 1146 -39.80 -10.69 -2.37
CA VAL A 1146 -38.90 -11.49 -3.22
C VAL A 1146 -38.66 -12.83 -2.56
N LYS A 1147 -38.80 -13.90 -3.34
CA LYS A 1147 -38.63 -15.29 -2.91
C LYS A 1147 -37.47 -15.96 -3.63
N SER A 1148 -37.01 -17.10 -3.13
CA SER A 1148 -35.99 -17.92 -3.80
C SER A 1148 -36.36 -18.22 -5.27
N GLY A 1149 -35.42 -18.00 -6.18
CA GLY A 1149 -35.62 -18.13 -7.61
C GLY A 1149 -36.27 -16.90 -8.23
N GLU A 1150 -37.14 -17.10 -9.21
CA GLU A 1150 -37.74 -16.02 -9.99
C GLU A 1150 -38.99 -15.42 -9.33
N THR A 1151 -39.05 -14.09 -9.29
CA THR A 1151 -40.18 -13.26 -8.87
C THR A 1151 -40.52 -12.28 -10.00
N VAL A 1152 -41.78 -12.26 -10.43
CA VAL A 1152 -42.28 -11.32 -11.45
C VAL A 1152 -43.19 -10.29 -10.80
N ILE A 1153 -42.94 -9.01 -11.07
CA ILE A 1153 -43.67 -7.87 -10.51
C ILE A 1153 -44.11 -6.96 -11.65
N THR A 1154 -45.37 -6.55 -11.65
CA THR A 1154 -45.91 -5.58 -12.62
C THR A 1154 -46.27 -4.29 -11.89
N ILE A 1155 -45.78 -3.15 -12.39
CA ILE A 1155 -45.95 -1.82 -11.82
C ILE A 1155 -46.41 -0.87 -12.92
N THR A 1156 -47.32 0.04 -12.61
CA THR A 1156 -47.75 1.11 -13.52
C THR A 1156 -47.15 2.44 -13.07
N VAL A 1157 -46.54 3.18 -14.01
CA VAL A 1157 -45.96 4.51 -13.77
C VAL A 1157 -46.38 5.50 -14.85
N ASP A 1158 -46.46 6.78 -14.50
CA ASP A 1158 -46.92 7.84 -15.39
C ASP A 1158 -45.88 8.21 -16.49
N GLU A 1159 -44.60 7.99 -16.21
CA GLU A 1159 -43.48 8.29 -17.10
C GLU A 1159 -42.67 7.04 -17.46
N MET A 1160 -42.02 7.06 -18.62
CA MET A 1160 -41.19 5.94 -19.07
C MET A 1160 -39.90 5.84 -18.23
N PRO A 1161 -39.66 4.72 -17.52
CA PRO A 1161 -38.42 4.53 -16.78
C PRO A 1161 -37.23 4.30 -17.73
N LEU A 1162 -36.06 4.80 -17.36
CA LEU A 1162 -34.78 4.48 -18.01
C LEU A 1162 -33.97 3.43 -17.25
N TYR A 1163 -34.24 3.26 -15.95
CA TYR A 1163 -33.62 2.24 -15.11
C TYR A 1163 -34.66 1.61 -14.18
N ALA A 1164 -34.45 0.34 -13.85
CA ALA A 1164 -35.15 -0.35 -12.78
C ALA A 1164 -34.15 -1.04 -11.86
N GLY A 1165 -34.47 -1.22 -10.59
CA GLY A 1165 -33.61 -1.99 -9.70
C GLY A 1165 -34.33 -2.67 -8.53
N VAL A 1166 -33.71 -3.76 -8.07
CA VAL A 1166 -34.03 -4.52 -6.86
C VAL A 1166 -32.94 -4.26 -5.82
N ASP A 1167 -33.31 -3.92 -4.59
CA ASP A 1167 -32.41 -3.31 -3.60
C ASP A 1167 -31.47 -2.23 -4.21
N PRO A 1168 -32.01 -1.24 -4.92
CA PRO A 1168 -31.16 -0.29 -5.64
C PRO A 1168 -30.37 0.62 -4.71
N PHE A 1169 -30.74 0.71 -3.42
CA PHE A 1169 -30.12 1.58 -2.41
C PHE A 1169 -29.09 0.88 -1.51
N VAL A 1170 -28.75 -0.39 -1.79
CA VAL A 1170 -27.73 -1.16 -1.05
C VAL A 1170 -28.10 -1.30 0.43
N LYS A 1171 -29.32 -1.77 0.68
CA LYS A 1171 -29.86 -1.96 2.04
C LYS A 1171 -29.68 -3.39 2.54
N LEU A 1172 -29.32 -4.33 1.67
CA LEU A 1172 -28.96 -5.70 2.04
C LEU A 1172 -27.50 -5.99 1.68
N ILE A 1173 -26.93 -7.01 2.31
CA ILE A 1173 -25.56 -7.46 2.03
C ILE A 1173 -25.58 -8.32 0.77
N ASP A 1174 -25.71 -7.67 -0.36
CA ASP A 1174 -25.76 -8.31 -1.67
C ASP A 1174 -24.35 -8.58 -2.23
N ARG A 1175 -24.13 -9.75 -2.84
CA ARG A 1175 -22.84 -10.16 -3.41
C ARG A 1175 -22.44 -9.31 -4.62
N ASP A 1176 -23.43 -8.79 -5.35
CA ASP A 1176 -23.26 -7.96 -6.53
C ASP A 1176 -24.33 -6.86 -6.65
N SER A 1177 -24.21 -5.81 -5.84
CA SER A 1177 -25.05 -4.61 -6.03
C SER A 1177 -24.98 -3.94 -7.42
N GLY A 1178 -24.12 -4.42 -8.34
CA GLY A 1178 -24.02 -3.94 -9.72
C GLY A 1178 -25.11 -4.47 -10.65
N ASP A 1179 -25.63 -5.68 -10.48
CA ASP A 1179 -26.70 -6.27 -11.31
C ASP A 1179 -28.10 -6.20 -10.66
N ASN A 1180 -28.17 -5.65 -9.44
CA ASN A 1180 -29.38 -5.08 -8.85
C ASN A 1180 -30.10 -4.09 -9.77
N ILE A 1181 -29.38 -3.38 -10.64
CA ILE A 1181 -29.91 -2.31 -11.48
C ILE A 1181 -29.76 -2.67 -12.96
N LYS A 1182 -30.84 -2.48 -13.71
CA LYS A 1182 -30.88 -2.69 -15.15
C LYS A 1182 -31.30 -1.41 -15.87
N ARG A 1183 -30.52 -1.04 -16.88
CA ARG A 1183 -30.86 0.00 -17.84
C ARG A 1183 -31.81 -0.54 -18.90
N LEU A 1184 -32.82 0.26 -19.27
CA LEU A 1184 -33.80 -0.06 -20.31
C LEU A 1184 -33.37 0.36 -21.72
#